data_AF-A0A246FF01-F1
#
_entry.id   AF-A0A246FF01-F1
#
_cell.length_a   1.000
_cell.length_b   1.000
_cell.length_c   1.000
_cell.angle_alpha   90.00
_cell.angle_beta   90.00
_cell.angle_gamma   90.00
#
_symmetry.space_group_name_H-M   'P 1'
#
loop_
_entity.id
_entity.type
_entity.pdbx_description
1 polymer ?
#
loop_
_entity_poly.entity_id
_entity_poly.type
_entity_poly.pdbx_seq_one_letter_code
_entity_poly.pdbx_strand_id
1 'polypeptide(L)'
;MGESYQWDFGSVASGLQFKIVFDGTGFTVTCTSGYLDLNALWFSDGDKSTEGTVTLAKSDNSLNMNGTGITWDDVYKVSSTGLGSTGTNKTSFLTAGESMSFSLATLDLPESISSLLANPTLLTIGVRVTSDSSTSGEGKYVDTSGTLISSVNHAPTLATVSNGSVTDTAGDDSYANVTGTLHGSDADGNPVSYELAGSSASSGTGDSAGFNVQKSSDYGTFYLNTASGAYKFVANDAAVEGLKTTQTADFTVNATDGVADSATQTISISLDGVNDTPELSASLTAFTFIDTSGNDSFTSVTGQLTSTDRDVGDTASYAIDDISAATGSFDVNGHVYQQKLVGNFGTLYLDTSGAYEYVPNDSAVEALEASTSESFTLKVTDGSNATATQTLTINLTGAEDAPEVTAVVADYADTEADDTFPDTTGTLNVSSRDGDTSFTFTLSGSSDSVLSGYDRQDTSSTFGTLYLNSTSGAYKFIANDAAIEALESGSIPNAVYHVTAAADGVTSADQTITITFAGAEDAPVVAPVVESYLDTAADDTFADKTGTLDVTSRDGDSSFTFALAGSSATGQLDYDLKNASSGYGTLYLNSSTGAYKFVANDAAIEGLESGSNPSAIYHVTAAADNATSSDQTITINLNGAEDAPVVAPVVASYTDTAADDTFTDKTGTLGVTSRDGDSSFTFALAGSSATGQLDYDLQNTSSPFGTLYLNSTSGAYKFVANDAAIEALQSGSNPSLVYAVTASADGATSASQSITLGITGGNDAPRDLTLTAETSNAFITGNGVPGNNGAIGTISVTAGSDPDAGGSYSFSLFSAKSGVLGAASISTDASGLFAVSSAGALSSTTGLASGTIYEVTVQASQGSGATLATYNETFSVVTGTNAGTETLPGGGYDFSSGDDVIYGRQNVDIILAGSGDDTVFGQDGNDEIHGGTGIDLLFGGKDNDSFVFSAGNTGITLATADTIGDFNSANDTIVTSLAAGNVTIANGSSLSDFTAFVAAANASMATGTATSGSYMAWNAAGTGNGWLVIDENHSNSVDSGDSLIVLTGVNAAAGFATTDIA
;
A
#
# COMPACT_ATOMS: atom_id res chain seq x y z
N MET A 1 126.32 77.97 -74.10
CA MET A 1 126.46 79.00 -75.16
C MET A 1 125.30 78.79 -76.12
N GLY A 2 124.27 79.63 -76.02
CA GLY A 2 123.01 79.45 -76.75
C GLY A 2 122.02 80.61 -76.54
N GLU A 3 122.55 81.79 -76.21
CA GLU A 3 121.79 83.02 -76.03
C GLU A 3 122.19 83.99 -77.13
N SER A 4 121.21 84.65 -77.75
CA SER A 4 121.41 85.62 -78.83
C SER A 4 121.19 87.04 -78.31
N TYR A 5 122.10 87.97 -78.63
CA TYR A 5 122.03 89.37 -78.20
C TYR A 5 121.71 90.28 -79.40
N GLN A 6 120.83 91.26 -79.22
CA GLN A 6 120.39 92.22 -80.25
C GLN A 6 120.60 93.66 -79.80
N TRP A 7 121.08 94.50 -80.73
CA TRP A 7 121.15 95.95 -80.61
C TRP A 7 120.44 96.60 -81.80
N ASP A 8 119.58 97.58 -81.54
CA ASP A 8 118.88 98.34 -82.58
C ASP A 8 119.50 99.75 -82.75
N PHE A 9 119.58 100.24 -83.99
CA PHE A 9 120.22 101.49 -84.38
C PHE A 9 119.31 102.34 -85.28
N GLY A 10 119.42 103.67 -85.15
CA GLY A 10 118.62 104.63 -85.91
C GLY A 10 117.14 104.66 -85.50
N SER A 11 116.30 105.25 -86.35
CA SER A 11 114.85 105.36 -86.12
C SER A 11 114.11 105.59 -87.43
N VAL A 12 112.81 105.25 -87.46
CA VAL A 12 111.96 105.51 -88.64
C VAL A 12 111.92 107.01 -89.00
N ALA A 13 111.98 107.90 -88.00
CA ALA A 13 111.94 109.36 -88.20
C ALA A 13 113.22 109.94 -88.85
N SER A 14 114.37 109.27 -88.69
CA SER A 14 115.64 109.66 -89.33
C SER A 14 115.79 109.14 -90.77
N GLY A 15 114.79 108.44 -91.31
CA GLY A 15 114.83 107.86 -92.66
C GLY A 15 115.72 106.62 -92.80
N LEU A 16 116.35 106.18 -91.71
CA LEU A 16 117.21 105.00 -91.63
C LEU A 16 117.07 104.34 -90.26
N GLN A 17 116.77 103.03 -90.26
CA GLN A 17 116.78 102.17 -89.08
C GLN A 17 117.34 100.79 -89.47
N PHE A 18 118.14 100.20 -88.60
CA PHE A 18 118.72 98.87 -88.78
C PHE A 18 119.02 98.23 -87.43
N LYS A 19 119.22 96.91 -87.40
CA LYS A 19 119.61 96.18 -86.20
C LYS A 19 120.82 95.30 -86.43
N ILE A 20 121.55 95.02 -85.35
CA ILE A 20 122.70 94.12 -85.32
C ILE A 20 122.40 93.02 -84.30
N VAL A 21 122.46 91.76 -84.74
CA VAL A 21 122.31 90.59 -83.87
C VAL A 21 123.64 89.84 -83.82
N PHE A 22 124.05 89.43 -82.63
CA PHE A 22 125.15 88.50 -82.40
C PHE A 22 124.60 87.19 -81.82
N ASP A 23 124.83 86.08 -82.51
CA ASP A 23 124.36 84.73 -82.14
C ASP A 23 125.44 83.85 -81.51
N GLY A 24 126.61 84.44 -81.21
CA GLY A 24 127.80 83.72 -80.74
C GLY A 24 128.78 83.31 -81.85
N THR A 25 128.37 83.35 -83.13
CA THR A 25 129.18 82.87 -84.27
C THR A 25 129.43 83.93 -85.35
N GLY A 26 128.55 84.93 -85.44
CA GLY A 26 128.69 86.05 -86.36
C GLY A 26 127.75 87.21 -86.05
N PHE A 27 127.95 88.30 -86.78
CA PHE A 27 127.07 89.47 -86.73
C PHE A 27 126.17 89.49 -87.96
N THR A 28 124.87 89.70 -87.76
CA THR A 28 123.95 90.01 -88.86
C THR A 28 123.41 91.42 -88.70
N VAL A 29 123.71 92.27 -89.68
CA VAL A 29 123.21 93.64 -89.79
C VAL A 29 122.01 93.63 -90.74
N THR A 30 120.82 93.92 -90.23
CA THR A 30 119.57 93.96 -91.01
C THR A 30 119.08 95.40 -91.12
N CYS A 31 118.97 95.92 -92.34
CA CYS A 31 118.25 97.18 -92.57
C CYS A 31 116.77 96.94 -92.31
N THR A 32 116.16 97.68 -91.37
CA THR A 32 114.73 97.55 -91.04
C THR A 32 113.90 98.68 -91.66
N SER A 33 114.53 99.81 -92.01
CA SER A 33 113.91 100.90 -92.77
C SER A 33 114.99 101.76 -93.46
N GLY A 34 114.72 102.19 -94.70
CA GLY A 34 115.60 103.11 -95.46
C GLY A 34 116.54 102.43 -96.46
N TYR A 35 117.59 103.16 -96.86
CA TYR A 35 118.67 102.70 -97.75
C TYR A 35 120.02 102.84 -97.01
N LEU A 36 120.71 101.72 -96.80
CA LEU A 36 121.90 101.59 -95.95
C LEU A 36 123.15 101.22 -96.77
N ASP A 37 124.20 102.04 -96.71
CA ASP A 37 125.58 101.63 -97.07
C ASP A 37 126.46 101.67 -95.81
N LEU A 38 127.06 100.53 -95.44
CA LEU A 38 127.86 100.37 -94.23
C LEU A 38 129.33 100.62 -94.55
N ASN A 39 129.85 101.79 -94.13
CA ASN A 39 131.22 102.20 -94.44
C ASN A 39 132.26 101.62 -93.48
N ALA A 40 131.91 101.48 -92.19
CA ALA A 40 132.78 100.93 -91.16
C ALA A 40 131.98 100.40 -89.97
N LEU A 41 132.51 99.34 -89.35
CA LEU A 41 132.10 98.82 -88.04
C LEU A 41 133.30 98.97 -87.08
N TRP A 42 133.04 99.39 -85.84
CA TRP A 42 134.07 99.52 -84.81
C TRP A 42 133.53 99.15 -83.42
N PHE A 43 134.46 98.81 -82.53
CA PHE A 43 134.17 98.31 -81.19
C PHE A 43 134.96 99.12 -80.15
N SER A 44 134.39 99.30 -78.97
CA SER A 44 135.06 99.87 -77.79
C SER A 44 134.49 99.23 -76.52
N ASP A 45 135.33 99.11 -75.50
CA ASP A 45 134.97 98.71 -74.12
C ASP A 45 134.41 99.88 -73.28
N GLY A 46 134.50 101.12 -73.78
CA GLY A 46 133.78 102.28 -73.27
C GLY A 46 134.37 102.99 -72.05
N ASP A 47 135.61 102.66 -71.64
CA ASP A 47 136.33 103.45 -70.63
C ASP A 47 136.71 104.82 -71.20
N LYS A 48 136.48 105.90 -70.43
CA LYS A 48 136.68 107.31 -70.85
C LYS A 48 137.68 108.05 -69.95
N SER A 49 138.58 107.34 -69.28
CA SER A 49 139.33 107.86 -68.14
C SER A 49 140.62 108.64 -68.43
N THR A 50 141.05 108.79 -69.70
CA THR A 50 142.15 109.71 -70.10
C THR A 50 141.74 110.58 -71.29
N GLU A 51 142.16 111.86 -71.28
CA GLU A 51 141.41 112.96 -71.93
C GLU A 51 141.59 113.10 -73.47
N GLY A 52 140.48 113.39 -74.17
CA GLY A 52 140.51 113.97 -75.53
C GLY A 52 139.19 113.89 -76.31
N THR A 53 138.39 114.96 -76.36
CA THR A 53 137.13 114.99 -77.12
C THR A 53 137.35 114.94 -78.65
N VAL A 54 137.12 113.77 -79.26
CA VAL A 54 137.22 113.56 -80.71
C VAL A 54 136.17 114.41 -81.44
N THR A 55 136.61 115.55 -81.96
CA THR A 55 135.80 116.46 -82.78
C THR A 55 136.18 116.28 -84.24
N LEU A 56 135.34 115.61 -85.04
CA LEU A 56 135.58 115.35 -86.47
C LEU A 56 135.40 116.62 -87.32
N ALA A 57 136.36 117.55 -87.24
CA ALA A 57 136.31 118.84 -87.89
C ALA A 57 137.06 118.88 -89.24
N LYS A 58 136.54 118.20 -90.28
CA LYS A 58 136.84 118.53 -91.68
C LYS A 58 135.58 118.52 -92.53
N SER A 59 135.47 119.54 -93.40
CA SER A 59 134.31 119.82 -94.25
C SER A 59 134.53 119.49 -95.72
N ASP A 60 135.63 118.81 -96.07
CA ASP A 60 135.73 118.12 -97.36
C ASP A 60 135.07 116.74 -97.25
N ASN A 61 134.19 116.41 -98.20
CA ASN A 61 133.44 115.14 -98.23
C ASN A 61 134.32 113.96 -98.69
N SER A 62 135.56 113.86 -98.21
CA SER A 62 136.45 112.74 -98.56
C SER A 62 136.15 111.52 -97.70
N LEU A 63 135.93 110.37 -98.34
CA LEU A 63 135.68 109.06 -97.71
C LEU A 63 136.94 108.45 -97.05
N ASN A 64 137.93 109.28 -96.69
CA ASN A 64 139.24 108.87 -96.19
C ASN A 64 139.41 109.27 -94.71
N MET A 65 139.21 108.32 -93.81
CA MET A 65 139.36 108.53 -92.36
C MET A 65 140.83 108.56 -91.87
N ASN A 66 141.82 108.59 -92.78
CA ASN A 66 143.25 108.68 -92.46
C ASN A 66 143.82 110.09 -92.72
N GLY A 67 142.96 111.11 -92.85
CA GLY A 67 143.37 112.50 -93.03
C GLY A 67 144.03 113.09 -91.77
N THR A 68 145.12 113.84 -91.96
CA THR A 68 145.84 114.51 -90.87
C THR A 68 144.91 115.43 -90.06
N GLY A 69 144.86 115.21 -88.73
CA GLY A 69 143.99 115.93 -87.79
C GLY A 69 143.08 115.04 -86.94
N ILE A 70 142.98 113.74 -87.21
CA ILE A 70 142.19 112.80 -86.42
C ILE A 70 143.13 111.84 -85.67
N THR A 71 143.04 111.84 -84.35
CA THR A 71 143.60 110.80 -83.45
C THR A 71 142.46 109.97 -82.88
N TRP A 72 142.56 108.66 -83.01
CA TRP A 72 141.60 107.68 -82.50
C TRP A 72 142.07 107.09 -81.18
N ASP A 73 141.12 106.76 -80.32
CA ASP A 73 141.33 106.14 -79.00
C ASP A 73 141.13 104.62 -79.12
N ASP A 74 142.23 103.88 -79.26
CA ASP A 74 142.35 102.40 -79.36
C ASP A 74 141.25 101.64 -80.14
N VAL A 75 140.77 102.25 -81.24
CA VAL A 75 139.72 101.68 -82.09
C VAL A 75 140.27 100.62 -83.06
N TYR A 76 139.97 99.34 -82.81
CA TYR A 76 140.10 98.29 -83.82
C TYR A 76 138.98 98.40 -84.86
N LYS A 77 139.28 99.20 -85.87
CA LYS A 77 138.39 99.54 -86.99
C LYS A 77 138.41 98.44 -88.05
N VAL A 78 137.29 97.76 -88.27
CA VAL A 78 137.10 96.98 -89.50
C VAL A 78 136.77 97.97 -90.62
N SER A 79 137.77 98.35 -91.43
CA SER A 79 137.53 99.19 -92.61
C SER A 79 138.40 98.85 -93.82
N SER A 80 137.74 98.93 -94.97
CA SER A 80 138.30 99.19 -96.30
C SER A 80 139.35 98.22 -96.84
N THR A 81 138.89 97.17 -97.53
CA THR A 81 139.39 96.72 -98.86
C THR A 81 138.43 95.68 -99.46
N GLY A 82 137.22 96.11 -99.85
CA GLY A 82 136.21 95.24 -100.47
C GLY A 82 135.04 95.97 -101.13
N LEU A 83 134.78 97.21 -100.70
CA LEU A 83 133.73 98.07 -101.23
C LEU A 83 134.36 99.21 -102.04
N GLY A 84 134.60 98.96 -103.33
CA GLY A 84 135.52 99.70 -104.22
C GLY A 84 135.46 101.24 -104.23
N SER A 85 136.61 101.83 -104.57
CA SER A 85 136.87 103.27 -104.60
C SER A 85 136.58 103.94 -105.95
N THR A 86 136.39 105.26 -105.91
CA THR A 86 136.41 106.23 -107.02
C THR A 86 135.40 106.05 -108.17
N GLY A 87 134.39 106.92 -108.18
CA GLY A 87 134.02 107.65 -109.41
C GLY A 87 132.70 107.30 -110.12
N THR A 88 132.09 106.14 -109.86
CA THR A 88 130.78 105.75 -110.44
C THR A 88 130.04 104.77 -109.55
N ASN A 89 128.70 104.88 -109.52
CA ASN A 89 127.71 104.04 -108.81
C ASN A 89 128.17 102.65 -108.32
N LYS A 90 128.10 102.41 -107.01
CA LYS A 90 127.83 101.06 -106.47
C LYS A 90 126.34 100.76 -106.66
N THR A 91 126.00 99.50 -106.91
CA THR A 91 124.71 99.13 -107.50
C THR A 91 123.60 98.73 -106.53
N SER A 92 123.83 98.73 -105.21
CA SER A 92 122.79 98.41 -104.22
C SER A 92 123.16 98.86 -102.80
N PHE A 93 122.35 99.76 -102.23
CA PHE A 93 122.21 99.91 -100.77
C PHE A 93 121.40 98.73 -100.22
N LEU A 94 121.58 98.35 -98.95
CA LEU A 94 120.65 97.45 -98.27
C LEU A 94 119.33 98.19 -98.01
N THR A 95 118.22 97.61 -98.46
CA THR A 95 116.86 98.12 -98.29
C THR A 95 116.15 97.47 -97.09
N ALA A 96 115.01 98.03 -96.70
CA ALA A 96 114.21 97.51 -95.59
C ALA A 96 113.85 96.01 -95.75
N GLY A 97 114.34 95.19 -94.82
CA GLY A 97 114.21 93.72 -94.84
C GLY A 97 115.48 92.99 -95.28
N GLU A 98 116.42 93.65 -95.94
CA GLU A 98 117.68 93.04 -96.39
C GLU A 98 118.72 93.01 -95.27
N SER A 99 119.50 91.93 -95.24
CA SER A 99 120.54 91.69 -94.23
C SER A 99 121.88 91.39 -94.87
N MET A 100 122.96 91.81 -94.21
CA MET A 100 124.31 91.34 -94.46
C MET A 100 124.85 90.66 -93.20
N SER A 101 125.50 89.51 -93.36
CA SER A 101 126.07 88.73 -92.26
C SER A 101 127.58 88.62 -92.40
N PHE A 102 128.28 88.75 -91.28
CA PHE A 102 129.73 88.60 -91.15
C PHE A 102 130.01 87.49 -90.15
N SER A 103 130.65 86.40 -90.59
CA SER A 103 131.12 85.37 -89.65
C SER A 103 132.35 85.88 -88.92
N LEU A 104 132.41 85.67 -87.60
CA LEU A 104 133.52 86.12 -86.76
C LEU A 104 134.87 85.54 -87.24
N ALA A 105 134.85 84.29 -87.71
CA ALA A 105 136.01 83.58 -88.27
C ALA A 105 136.59 84.21 -89.55
N THR A 106 135.85 85.11 -90.22
CA THR A 106 136.31 85.79 -91.45
C THR A 106 136.86 87.20 -91.21
N LEU A 107 136.80 87.70 -89.97
CA LEU A 107 137.18 89.07 -89.61
C LEU A 107 138.58 89.19 -88.96
N ASP A 108 139.23 88.05 -88.67
CA ASP A 108 140.59 87.94 -88.09
C ASP A 108 140.83 88.90 -86.91
N LEU A 109 139.91 88.87 -85.94
CA LEU A 109 139.87 89.80 -84.80
C LEU A 109 140.91 89.43 -83.72
N PRO A 110 141.58 90.40 -83.07
CA PRO A 110 142.50 90.14 -81.97
C PRO A 110 141.87 89.39 -80.79
N GLU A 111 142.67 88.61 -80.09
CA GLU A 111 142.26 87.77 -78.96
C GLU A 111 141.60 88.57 -77.81
N SER A 112 141.95 89.85 -77.67
CA SER A 112 141.36 90.80 -76.70
C SER A 112 139.90 91.19 -77.00
N ILE A 113 139.46 91.18 -78.27
CA ILE A 113 138.05 91.39 -78.61
C ILE A 113 137.25 90.09 -78.48
N SER A 114 137.88 88.94 -78.77
CA SER A 114 137.23 87.63 -78.64
C SER A 114 136.79 87.32 -77.20
N SER A 115 137.51 87.83 -76.19
CA SER A 115 137.11 87.70 -74.77
C SER A 115 135.96 88.65 -74.39
N LEU A 116 135.94 89.88 -74.89
CA LEU A 116 134.81 90.82 -74.72
C LEU A 116 133.52 90.30 -75.37
N LEU A 117 133.63 89.64 -76.52
CA LEU A 117 132.49 88.99 -77.21
C LEU A 117 131.94 87.77 -76.46
N ALA A 118 132.69 87.18 -75.54
CA ALA A 118 132.21 86.11 -74.67
C ALA A 118 131.37 86.62 -73.48
N ASN A 119 131.38 87.93 -73.19
CA ASN A 119 130.53 88.56 -72.18
C ASN A 119 130.13 90.00 -72.61
N PRO A 120 129.16 90.14 -73.54
CA PRO A 120 128.94 91.38 -74.29
C PRO A 120 128.29 92.53 -73.50
N THR A 121 128.09 92.40 -72.17
CA THR A 121 127.51 93.47 -71.33
C THR A 121 128.40 94.71 -71.19
N LEU A 122 129.69 94.59 -71.51
CA LEU A 122 130.67 95.69 -71.52
C LEU A 122 131.01 96.20 -72.94
N LEU A 123 130.45 95.59 -74.00
CA LEU A 123 130.83 95.89 -75.37
C LEU A 123 129.95 96.99 -75.99
N THR A 124 130.56 98.11 -76.38
CA THR A 124 129.90 99.15 -77.20
C THR A 124 130.24 98.94 -78.68
N ILE A 125 129.23 98.69 -79.50
CA ILE A 125 129.36 98.64 -80.96
C ILE A 125 129.04 100.02 -81.55
N GLY A 126 129.99 100.56 -82.31
CA GLY A 126 129.86 101.81 -83.05
C GLY A 126 129.91 101.56 -84.56
N VAL A 127 129.18 102.36 -85.32
CA VAL A 127 128.97 102.13 -86.76
C VAL A 127 129.03 103.45 -87.52
N ARG A 128 129.57 103.43 -88.74
CA ARG A 128 129.50 104.57 -89.66
C ARG A 128 128.83 104.16 -90.96
N VAL A 129 127.70 104.78 -91.24
CA VAL A 129 126.81 104.44 -92.36
C VAL A 129 126.53 105.69 -93.21
N THR A 130 126.37 105.50 -94.51
CA THR A 130 125.89 106.54 -95.44
C THR A 130 124.49 106.17 -95.86
N SER A 131 123.56 107.13 -95.81
CA SER A 131 122.27 107.04 -96.48
C SER A 131 122.24 108.05 -97.62
N ASP A 132 121.72 107.67 -98.78
CA ASP A 132 121.21 108.65 -99.74
C ASP A 132 119.79 109.01 -99.34
N SER A 133 119.60 110.27 -98.96
CA SER A 133 118.29 110.85 -98.66
C SER A 133 118.21 112.28 -99.20
N SER A 134 118.33 112.45 -100.51
CA SER A 134 118.15 113.75 -101.16
C SER A 134 116.94 113.83 -102.10
N THR A 135 115.89 114.52 -101.64
CA THR A 135 115.16 115.51 -102.48
C THR A 135 115.70 116.93 -102.27
N SER A 136 116.74 117.09 -101.45
CA SER A 136 117.57 118.29 -101.29
C SER A 136 119.01 117.87 -100.98
N GLY A 137 119.97 118.30 -101.80
CA GLY A 137 121.32 117.72 -101.89
C GLY A 137 122.30 118.03 -100.75
N GLU A 138 122.00 117.63 -99.52
CA GLU A 138 122.97 117.56 -98.40
C GLU A 138 122.89 116.17 -97.75
N GLY A 139 123.95 115.35 -97.90
CA GLY A 139 124.02 114.03 -97.28
C GLY A 139 124.23 114.13 -95.77
N LYS A 140 123.29 113.59 -94.99
CA LYS A 140 123.39 113.53 -93.52
C LYS A 140 124.16 112.29 -93.06
N TYR A 141 125.07 112.51 -92.11
CA TYR A 141 125.79 111.46 -91.39
C TYR A 141 125.08 111.13 -90.08
N VAL A 142 125.10 109.86 -89.66
CA VAL A 142 124.63 109.42 -88.33
C VAL A 142 125.77 108.67 -87.64
N ASP A 143 126.24 109.20 -86.50
CA ASP A 143 127.24 108.59 -85.62
C ASP A 143 126.60 108.44 -84.20
N THR A 144 126.06 107.25 -83.84
CA THR A 144 125.39 106.94 -82.53
C THR A 144 125.45 105.43 -82.15
N SER A 145 125.32 105.08 -80.86
CA SER A 145 125.32 103.69 -80.30
C SER A 145 123.96 103.23 -79.68
N GLY A 146 123.74 101.93 -79.39
CA GLY A 146 122.44 101.29 -79.00
C GLY A 146 122.38 100.43 -77.68
N THR A 147 121.27 99.69 -77.39
CA THR A 147 120.88 99.13 -76.03
C THR A 147 120.17 97.71 -76.06
N LEU A 148 119.93 96.98 -74.92
CA LEU A 148 119.67 95.47 -74.76
C LEU A 148 118.45 95.00 -73.80
N ILE A 149 117.95 93.70 -73.78
CA ILE A 149 116.64 93.16 -73.17
C ILE A 149 116.67 91.73 -72.38
N SER A 150 115.56 90.95 -72.07
CA SER A 150 115.36 89.86 -70.98
C SER A 150 114.28 88.66 -71.14
N SER A 151 113.83 87.87 -70.09
CA SER A 151 113.21 86.45 -70.09
C SER A 151 111.94 86.01 -69.18
N VAL A 152 111.73 84.72 -68.69
CA VAL A 152 110.40 84.00 -68.31
C VAL A 152 110.34 82.91 -67.11
N ASN A 153 109.21 82.12 -66.84
CA ASN A 153 108.80 81.34 -65.57
C ASN A 153 107.87 80.02 -65.68
N HIS A 154 107.59 79.22 -64.58
CA HIS A 154 106.71 77.98 -64.39
C HIS A 154 105.62 77.99 -63.21
N ALA A 155 105.18 76.82 -62.62
CA ALA A 155 103.98 76.59 -61.75
C ALA A 155 104.00 75.36 -60.73
N PRO A 156 103.09 75.26 -59.69
CA PRO A 156 103.24 74.35 -58.52
C PRO A 156 102.48 72.98 -58.51
N THR A 157 102.76 72.14 -57.50
CA THR A 157 102.22 70.76 -57.30
C THR A 157 101.68 70.47 -55.88
N LEU A 158 100.85 69.42 -55.72
CA LEU A 158 100.21 69.00 -54.45
C LEU A 158 100.28 67.47 -54.24
N ALA A 159 100.75 67.01 -53.08
CA ALA A 159 100.89 65.58 -52.75
C ALA A 159 99.56 64.93 -52.34
N THR A 160 99.41 63.61 -52.58
CA THR A 160 98.23 62.82 -52.19
C THR A 160 98.12 62.62 -50.68
N VAL A 161 96.99 62.99 -50.10
CA VAL A 161 96.68 62.79 -48.68
C VAL A 161 95.82 61.54 -48.49
N SER A 162 95.96 60.86 -47.35
CA SER A 162 95.12 59.72 -46.97
C SER A 162 93.72 60.19 -46.54
N ASN A 163 92.69 59.59 -47.12
CA ASN A 163 91.32 59.69 -46.63
C ASN A 163 91.23 59.23 -45.17
N GLY A 164 90.36 59.85 -44.39
CA GLY A 164 90.05 59.44 -43.02
C GLY A 164 88.75 58.65 -42.94
N SER A 165 88.52 57.98 -41.82
CA SER A 165 87.27 57.29 -41.53
C SER A 165 86.77 57.61 -40.13
N VAL A 166 85.46 57.52 -39.99
CA VAL A 166 84.68 57.46 -38.75
C VAL A 166 83.90 56.16 -38.83
N THR A 167 83.81 55.40 -37.75
CA THR A 167 83.17 54.08 -37.74
C THR A 167 82.18 54.02 -36.60
N ASP A 168 80.95 53.71 -36.97
CA ASP A 168 79.77 53.54 -36.13
C ASP A 168 79.64 52.05 -35.73
N THR A 169 78.90 51.75 -34.66
CA THR A 169 78.64 50.38 -34.20
C THR A 169 77.16 50.21 -33.85
N ALA A 170 76.70 49.00 -33.52
CA ALA A 170 75.33 48.79 -33.04
C ALA A 170 75.16 49.26 -31.57
N GLY A 171 75.70 50.44 -31.24
CA GLY A 171 75.96 50.99 -29.92
C GLY A 171 75.72 52.51 -29.90
N ASP A 172 75.88 53.15 -28.74
CA ASP A 172 75.88 54.62 -28.65
C ASP A 172 77.34 55.05 -28.72
N ASP A 173 77.76 55.63 -29.85
CA ASP A 173 79.15 55.97 -30.15
C ASP A 173 79.42 57.49 -30.07
N SER A 174 80.71 57.85 -29.99
CA SER A 174 81.15 59.25 -30.06
C SER A 174 82.50 59.39 -30.74
N TYR A 175 82.59 60.37 -31.63
CA TYR A 175 83.54 60.29 -32.73
C TYR A 175 84.76 61.20 -32.56
N ALA A 176 85.94 60.63 -32.77
CA ALA A 176 87.19 61.37 -32.73
C ALA A 176 87.40 62.23 -33.99
N ASN A 177 87.95 63.43 -33.80
CA ASN A 177 88.28 64.35 -34.88
C ASN A 177 89.34 63.78 -35.84
N VAL A 178 89.00 63.64 -37.13
CA VAL A 178 89.96 63.29 -38.18
C VAL A 178 90.86 64.49 -38.47
N THR A 179 92.18 64.32 -38.51
CA THR A 179 93.14 65.43 -38.72
C THR A 179 94.25 65.04 -39.70
N GLY A 180 94.89 66.05 -40.32
CA GLY A 180 96.03 65.84 -41.22
C GLY A 180 96.64 67.15 -41.72
N THR A 181 97.52 67.09 -42.73
CA THR A 181 98.20 68.26 -43.31
C THR A 181 98.45 68.08 -44.80
N LEU A 182 98.17 69.12 -45.59
CA LEU A 182 98.48 69.22 -47.02
C LEU A 182 99.95 69.60 -47.25
N HIS A 183 100.54 69.06 -48.31
CA HIS A 183 101.93 69.36 -48.70
C HIS A 183 102.05 69.59 -50.21
N GLY A 184 102.40 70.82 -50.61
CA GLY A 184 102.69 71.20 -52.00
C GLY A 184 104.07 71.80 -52.20
N SER A 185 104.54 71.84 -53.45
CA SER A 185 105.86 72.37 -53.83
C SER A 185 105.88 72.96 -55.24
N ASP A 186 106.65 74.04 -55.43
CA ASP A 186 106.90 74.69 -56.72
C ASP A 186 108.34 74.44 -57.21
N ALA A 187 108.53 74.39 -58.53
CA ALA A 187 109.81 74.17 -59.20
C ALA A 187 110.66 75.44 -59.30
N ASP A 188 110.05 76.62 -59.39
CA ASP A 188 110.77 77.91 -59.38
C ASP A 188 111.11 78.38 -57.96
N GLY A 189 110.55 77.72 -56.94
CA GLY A 189 110.82 77.94 -55.51
C GLY A 189 109.89 78.93 -54.82
N ASN A 190 108.75 79.26 -55.42
CA ASN A 190 107.74 80.15 -54.83
C ASN A 190 106.99 79.46 -53.66
N PRO A 191 106.55 80.22 -52.64
CA PRO A 191 105.80 79.67 -51.51
C PRO A 191 104.38 79.26 -51.92
N VAL A 192 104.00 78.01 -51.63
CA VAL A 192 102.68 77.45 -51.93
C VAL A 192 101.68 77.76 -50.81
N SER A 193 100.46 78.15 -51.19
CA SER A 193 99.30 78.35 -50.30
C SER A 193 98.12 77.49 -50.74
N TYR A 194 97.20 77.19 -49.82
CA TYR A 194 96.08 76.25 -50.03
C TYR A 194 94.71 76.93 -49.96
N GLU A 195 93.72 76.43 -50.69
CA GLU A 195 92.34 76.90 -50.63
C GLU A 195 91.36 75.73 -50.45
N LEU A 196 90.26 75.93 -49.72
CA LEU A 196 89.18 74.95 -49.56
C LEU A 196 87.99 75.37 -50.45
N ALA A 197 87.59 74.53 -51.40
CA ALA A 197 86.62 74.90 -52.44
C ALA A 197 85.20 75.10 -51.87
N GLY A 198 84.70 76.34 -51.98
CA GLY A 198 83.39 76.74 -51.43
C GLY A 198 83.38 76.92 -49.92
N SER A 199 84.53 77.17 -49.28
CA SER A 199 84.61 77.44 -47.85
C SER A 199 84.16 78.83 -47.44
N SER A 200 83.75 78.99 -46.19
CA SER A 200 83.60 80.27 -45.49
C SER A 200 84.78 80.52 -44.54
N ALA A 201 84.92 81.76 -44.06
CA ALA A 201 85.89 82.07 -43.01
C ALA A 201 85.54 81.34 -41.70
N SER A 202 86.57 80.83 -41.02
CA SER A 202 86.45 80.24 -39.68
C SER A 202 86.48 81.33 -38.59
N SER A 203 85.86 81.08 -37.43
CA SER A 203 85.92 82.00 -36.28
C SER A 203 87.26 81.98 -35.52
N GLY A 204 88.11 80.99 -35.77
CA GLY A 204 89.40 80.80 -35.10
C GLY A 204 89.31 80.40 -33.62
N THR A 205 88.13 79.99 -33.14
CA THR A 205 87.85 79.62 -31.74
C THR A 205 87.11 78.29 -31.63
N GLY A 206 87.18 77.64 -30.46
CA GLY A 206 86.59 76.31 -30.25
C GLY A 206 87.19 75.29 -31.21
N ASP A 207 86.35 74.49 -31.87
CA ASP A 207 86.81 73.52 -32.87
C ASP A 207 87.54 74.13 -34.07
N SER A 208 87.27 75.40 -34.38
CA SER A 208 87.93 76.08 -35.49
C SER A 208 89.30 76.68 -35.14
N ALA A 209 89.75 76.52 -33.89
CA ALA A 209 91.03 77.05 -33.41
C ALA A 209 92.23 76.52 -34.22
N GLY A 210 93.04 77.43 -34.77
CA GLY A 210 94.18 77.10 -35.63
C GLY A 210 93.86 77.00 -37.13
N PHE A 211 92.59 77.10 -37.52
CA PHE A 211 92.13 77.02 -38.91
C PHE A 211 91.44 78.34 -39.31
N ASN A 212 91.58 78.78 -40.56
CA ASN A 212 91.06 80.08 -41.02
C ASN A 212 89.94 79.98 -42.06
N VAL A 213 89.71 78.79 -42.63
CA VAL A 213 88.52 78.51 -43.45
C VAL A 213 87.84 77.21 -43.02
N GLN A 214 86.53 77.09 -43.29
CA GLN A 214 85.72 75.93 -42.95
C GLN A 214 84.65 75.61 -44.00
N LYS A 215 84.16 74.37 -44.02
CA LYS A 215 83.05 73.89 -44.84
C LYS A 215 82.30 72.79 -44.11
N SER A 216 80.99 72.97 -43.91
CA SER A 216 80.12 71.96 -43.30
C SER A 216 79.53 71.02 -44.35
N SER A 217 79.27 69.78 -43.94
CA SER A 217 78.45 68.77 -44.59
C SER A 217 77.36 68.32 -43.61
N ASP A 218 76.43 67.46 -44.06
CA ASP A 218 75.35 66.94 -43.20
C ASP A 218 75.89 66.13 -42.00
N TYR A 219 77.08 65.55 -42.17
CA TYR A 219 77.73 64.64 -41.21
C TYR A 219 78.84 65.28 -40.35
N GLY A 220 79.12 66.57 -40.50
CA GLY A 220 80.19 67.23 -39.76
C GLY A 220 80.77 68.47 -40.45
N THR A 221 81.82 69.06 -39.87
CA THR A 221 82.48 70.26 -40.41
C THR A 221 83.98 70.06 -40.60
N PHE A 222 84.45 70.37 -41.81
CA PHE A 222 85.86 70.37 -42.20
C PHE A 222 86.46 71.76 -42.07
N TYR A 223 87.64 71.85 -41.48
CA TYR A 223 88.41 73.06 -41.21
C TYR A 223 89.78 72.95 -41.89
N LEU A 224 90.26 74.03 -42.51
CA LEU A 224 91.58 74.10 -43.15
C LEU A 224 92.32 75.38 -42.73
N ASN A 225 93.64 75.27 -42.56
CA ASN A 225 94.56 76.40 -42.49
C ASN A 225 95.21 76.62 -43.86
N THR A 226 94.85 77.72 -44.54
CA THR A 226 95.30 78.01 -45.92
C THR A 226 96.80 78.27 -46.04
N ALA A 227 97.50 78.56 -44.94
CA ALA A 227 98.94 78.85 -44.94
C ALA A 227 99.79 77.63 -44.57
N SER A 228 99.33 76.78 -43.65
CA SER A 228 100.08 75.58 -43.21
C SER A 228 99.63 74.28 -43.86
N GLY A 229 98.45 74.25 -44.46
CA GLY A 229 97.83 73.04 -45.01
C GLY A 229 97.20 72.12 -43.96
N ALA A 230 97.28 72.44 -42.66
CA ALA A 230 96.68 71.63 -41.61
C ALA A 230 95.15 71.61 -41.72
N TYR A 231 94.53 70.43 -41.56
CA TYR A 231 93.08 70.26 -41.59
C TYR A 231 92.52 69.42 -40.44
N LYS A 232 91.23 69.62 -40.14
CA LYS A 232 90.45 68.83 -39.19
C LYS A 232 89.01 68.64 -39.68
N PHE A 233 88.46 67.43 -39.58
CA PHE A 233 87.03 67.16 -39.68
C PHE A 233 86.49 66.80 -38.29
N VAL A 234 85.39 67.45 -37.91
CA VAL A 234 84.62 67.20 -36.67
C VAL A 234 83.29 66.61 -37.09
N ALA A 235 82.99 65.38 -36.67
CA ALA A 235 81.74 64.71 -37.00
C ALA A 235 80.54 65.36 -36.28
N ASN A 236 79.34 65.03 -36.75
CA ASN A 236 78.08 65.33 -36.08
C ASN A 236 77.49 64.02 -35.56
N ASP A 237 77.78 63.67 -34.30
CA ASP A 237 77.51 62.35 -33.71
C ASP A 237 76.09 61.85 -34.06
N ALA A 238 75.04 62.61 -33.72
CA ALA A 238 73.64 62.25 -33.99
C ALA A 238 73.24 62.11 -35.47
N ALA A 239 74.08 62.53 -36.43
CA ALA A 239 73.90 62.30 -37.86
C ALA A 239 74.75 61.14 -38.41
N VAL A 240 75.69 60.62 -37.62
CA VAL A 240 76.45 59.40 -37.90
C VAL A 240 75.79 58.19 -37.23
N GLU A 241 75.33 58.29 -35.98
CA GLU A 241 74.47 57.29 -35.29
C GLU A 241 73.16 56.96 -36.04
N GLY A 242 72.78 57.80 -37.01
CA GLY A 242 71.58 57.62 -37.82
C GLY A 242 71.84 56.89 -39.15
N LEU A 243 72.98 56.23 -39.32
CA LEU A 243 73.45 55.66 -40.59
C LEU A 243 73.49 54.13 -40.59
N LYS A 244 72.54 53.52 -41.30
CA LYS A 244 72.54 52.08 -41.61
C LYS A 244 73.72 51.54 -42.44
N THR A 245 74.42 52.41 -43.17
CA THR A 245 75.41 52.02 -44.20
C THR A 245 76.47 53.09 -44.41
N THR A 246 77.67 52.68 -44.86
CA THR A 246 78.77 53.61 -45.18
C THR A 246 78.38 54.77 -46.11
N GLN A 247 78.63 56.00 -45.65
CA GLN A 247 78.49 57.25 -46.40
C GLN A 247 79.85 57.97 -46.52
N THR A 248 79.96 58.99 -47.37
CA THR A 248 81.20 59.78 -47.53
C THR A 248 80.95 61.29 -47.53
N ALA A 249 81.83 62.04 -46.86
CA ALA A 249 81.87 63.50 -46.89
C ALA A 249 83.13 64.01 -47.61
N ASP A 250 82.93 64.68 -48.76
CA ASP A 250 84.01 65.08 -49.67
C ASP A 250 84.37 66.58 -49.62
N PHE A 251 85.66 66.86 -49.53
CA PHE A 251 86.23 68.20 -49.38
C PHE A 251 87.34 68.47 -50.40
N THR A 252 87.06 69.26 -51.43
CA THR A 252 88.03 69.63 -52.48
C THR A 252 88.92 70.79 -52.04
N VAL A 253 90.24 70.63 -52.22
CA VAL A 253 91.29 71.60 -51.86
C VAL A 253 92.19 71.89 -53.05
N ASN A 254 92.68 73.14 -53.15
CA ASN A 254 93.59 73.61 -54.20
C ASN A 254 94.91 74.09 -53.59
N ALA A 255 95.98 74.15 -54.40
CA ALA A 255 97.29 74.71 -54.05
C ALA A 255 97.81 75.65 -55.16
N THR A 256 98.29 76.84 -54.78
CA THR A 256 98.73 77.90 -55.72
C THR A 256 99.92 78.69 -55.17
N ASP A 257 100.73 79.26 -56.07
CA ASP A 257 101.90 80.11 -55.81
C ASP A 257 101.62 81.62 -56.01
N GLY A 258 100.39 81.98 -56.46
CA GLY A 258 99.98 83.36 -56.74
C GLY A 258 100.19 83.81 -58.20
N VAL A 259 100.71 82.95 -59.08
CA VAL A 259 100.71 83.13 -60.54
C VAL A 259 99.69 82.15 -61.15
N ALA A 260 99.29 82.36 -62.40
CA ALA A 260 98.09 81.76 -62.97
C ALA A 260 98.23 80.27 -63.37
N ASP A 261 98.37 79.36 -62.39
CA ASP A 261 98.10 77.91 -62.47
C ASP A 261 97.94 77.33 -61.03
N SER A 262 97.25 76.19 -60.86
CA SER A 262 97.05 75.56 -59.54
C SER A 262 96.83 74.04 -59.60
N ALA A 263 97.09 73.35 -58.48
CA ALA A 263 96.90 71.90 -58.33
C ALA A 263 95.73 71.57 -57.38
N THR A 264 94.85 70.64 -57.77
CA THR A 264 93.60 70.30 -57.04
C THR A 264 93.59 68.86 -56.53
N GLN A 265 92.95 68.63 -55.37
CA GLN A 265 92.72 67.31 -54.78
C GLN A 265 91.38 67.28 -54.03
N THR A 266 90.77 66.10 -53.86
CA THR A 266 89.63 65.89 -52.96
C THR A 266 90.04 64.99 -51.81
N ILE A 267 89.67 65.37 -50.59
CA ILE A 267 89.80 64.58 -49.36
C ILE A 267 88.41 64.01 -49.06
N SER A 268 88.29 62.69 -48.98
CA SER A 268 87.05 62.02 -48.56
C SER A 268 87.16 61.55 -47.12
N ILE A 269 86.11 61.74 -46.35
CA ILE A 269 85.92 61.13 -45.03
C ILE A 269 84.88 60.00 -45.18
N SER A 270 85.26 58.75 -44.91
CA SER A 270 84.32 57.63 -44.82
C SER A 270 83.60 57.67 -43.48
N LEU A 271 82.31 57.32 -43.47
CA LEU A 271 81.44 57.30 -42.30
C LEU A 271 80.77 55.93 -42.32
N ASP A 272 81.41 54.94 -41.69
CA ASP A 272 81.02 53.53 -41.78
C ASP A 272 79.85 53.22 -40.84
N GLY A 273 78.66 53.66 -41.25
CA GLY A 273 77.39 53.45 -40.56
C GLY A 273 77.00 51.98 -40.40
N VAL A 274 76.42 51.63 -39.25
CA VAL A 274 75.95 50.30 -38.89
C VAL A 274 74.47 50.35 -38.54
N ASN A 275 73.70 49.35 -39.00
CA ASN A 275 72.31 49.25 -38.57
C ASN A 275 72.21 48.82 -37.11
N ASP A 276 71.49 49.62 -36.35
CA ASP A 276 71.37 49.49 -34.91
C ASP A 276 70.40 48.40 -34.46
N THR A 277 70.32 48.12 -33.15
CA THR A 277 69.27 47.24 -32.60
C THR A 277 68.17 48.04 -31.92
N PRO A 278 66.88 47.83 -32.26
CA PRO A 278 65.77 48.53 -31.61
C PRO A 278 65.67 48.19 -30.11
N GLU A 279 65.52 49.20 -29.26
CA GLU A 279 65.27 49.02 -27.83
C GLU A 279 63.76 48.93 -27.55
N LEU A 280 63.30 47.77 -27.07
CA LEU A 280 61.90 47.54 -26.69
C LEU A 280 61.61 48.14 -25.29
N SER A 281 61.14 49.38 -25.24
CA SER A 281 61.13 50.23 -24.04
C SER A 281 59.74 50.48 -23.40
N ALA A 282 58.67 49.82 -23.88
CA ALA A 282 57.32 49.94 -23.30
C ALA A 282 57.08 49.20 -21.99
N SER A 283 56.10 49.72 -21.25
CA SER A 283 55.59 49.23 -19.98
C SER A 283 54.94 47.83 -20.08
N LEU A 284 55.75 46.79 -19.97
CA LEU A 284 55.31 45.43 -19.66
C LEU A 284 55.12 45.28 -18.15
N THR A 285 54.03 45.87 -17.64
CA THR A 285 53.59 45.64 -16.27
C THR A 285 53.16 44.19 -16.12
N ALA A 286 53.71 43.48 -15.13
CA ALA A 286 53.19 42.18 -14.76
C ALA A 286 51.76 42.34 -14.20
N PHE A 287 50.81 41.63 -14.79
CA PHE A 287 49.43 41.61 -14.32
C PHE A 287 49.25 40.52 -13.27
N THR A 288 48.28 40.68 -12.38
CA THR A 288 47.93 39.66 -11.38
C THR A 288 46.44 39.42 -11.40
N PHE A 289 46.04 38.18 -11.66
CA PHE A 289 44.70 37.68 -11.41
C PHE A 289 44.69 36.96 -10.06
N ILE A 290 43.58 37.07 -9.33
CA ILE A 290 43.42 36.50 -7.98
C ILE A 290 42.12 35.73 -7.99
N ASP A 291 42.25 34.42 -7.99
CA ASP A 291 41.21 33.46 -7.65
C ASP A 291 40.97 33.51 -6.13
N THR A 292 39.71 33.38 -5.72
CA THR A 292 39.29 33.37 -4.32
C THR A 292 38.46 32.13 -4.01
N SER A 293 38.09 31.88 -2.75
CA SER A 293 37.30 30.70 -2.37
C SER A 293 35.82 30.79 -2.77
N GLY A 294 35.54 31.24 -3.98
CA GLY A 294 34.21 31.56 -4.50
C GLY A 294 34.31 32.01 -5.96
N ASN A 295 33.33 31.59 -6.77
CA ASN A 295 33.39 31.73 -8.23
C ASN A 295 33.66 33.17 -8.69
N ASP A 296 34.85 33.44 -9.20
CA ASP A 296 35.31 34.72 -9.72
C ASP A 296 35.09 34.79 -11.26
N SER A 297 35.57 35.88 -11.88
CA SER A 297 35.54 36.10 -13.33
C SER A 297 36.56 37.16 -13.72
N PHE A 298 37.31 36.94 -14.79
CA PHE A 298 38.52 37.74 -15.05
C PHE A 298 38.39 38.60 -16.30
N THR A 299 38.64 39.90 -16.15
CA THR A 299 38.61 40.84 -17.27
C THR A 299 39.91 40.83 -18.06
N SER A 300 39.82 40.89 -19.39
CA SER A 300 40.97 41.01 -20.29
C SER A 300 41.84 42.24 -19.96
N VAL A 301 43.16 42.12 -20.09
CA VAL A 301 44.13 43.20 -19.85
C VAL A 301 44.80 43.60 -21.16
N THR A 302 44.77 44.90 -21.47
CA THR A 302 45.31 45.47 -22.71
C THR A 302 46.57 46.29 -22.46
N GLY A 303 47.43 46.38 -23.47
CA GLY A 303 48.60 47.26 -23.43
C GLY A 303 49.14 47.56 -24.82
N GLN A 304 50.20 48.36 -24.85
CA GLN A 304 50.85 48.84 -26.08
C GLN A 304 52.36 48.72 -25.94
N LEU A 305 52.98 47.97 -26.85
CA LEU A 305 54.42 47.95 -27.02
C LEU A 305 54.89 49.22 -27.74
N THR A 306 56.06 49.72 -27.35
CA THR A 306 56.77 50.83 -27.97
C THR A 306 58.24 50.49 -27.95
N SER A 307 58.95 50.87 -29.00
CA SER A 307 60.39 50.78 -29.07
C SER A 307 60.99 52.10 -29.54
N THR A 308 62.26 52.27 -29.22
CA THR A 308 63.11 53.36 -29.69
C THR A 308 64.20 52.77 -30.56
N ASP A 309 64.45 53.39 -31.71
CA ASP A 309 65.55 53.06 -32.59
C ASP A 309 66.34 54.34 -32.88
N ARG A 310 67.67 54.21 -33.02
CA ARG A 310 68.57 55.34 -33.31
C ARG A 310 68.69 55.57 -34.81
N ASP A 311 68.48 54.53 -35.61
CA ASP A 311 68.53 54.60 -37.06
C ASP A 311 67.45 55.52 -37.65
N VAL A 312 67.88 56.49 -38.46
CA VAL A 312 66.96 57.53 -38.95
C VAL A 312 66.02 56.95 -40.00
N GLY A 313 64.73 56.93 -39.65
CA GLY A 313 63.65 56.50 -40.52
C GLY A 313 63.27 55.03 -40.37
N ASP A 314 63.72 54.35 -39.31
CA ASP A 314 63.28 52.99 -39.02
C ASP A 314 61.83 52.87 -38.56
N THR A 315 61.28 51.67 -38.73
CA THR A 315 59.91 51.33 -38.38
C THR A 315 59.87 50.06 -37.54
N ALA A 316 59.28 50.13 -36.35
CA ALA A 316 59.06 48.97 -35.50
C ALA A 316 57.93 48.06 -36.01
N SER A 317 58.16 46.75 -35.98
CA SER A 317 57.16 45.71 -36.20
C SER A 317 57.22 44.70 -35.05
N TYR A 318 56.08 44.43 -34.41
CA TYR A 318 56.01 43.60 -33.21
C TYR A 318 55.48 42.18 -33.47
N ALA A 319 56.03 41.21 -32.74
CA ALA A 319 55.69 39.79 -32.86
C ALA A 319 55.72 39.05 -31.50
N ILE A 320 55.01 37.92 -31.45
CA ILE A 320 55.17 36.93 -30.37
C ILE A 320 56.31 36.00 -30.79
N ASP A 321 57.36 35.87 -29.97
CA ASP A 321 58.56 35.09 -30.28
C ASP A 321 58.39 33.60 -29.92
N ASP A 322 57.33 33.00 -30.45
CA ASP A 322 57.05 31.56 -30.30
C ASP A 322 56.56 30.98 -31.64
N ILE A 323 57.09 29.82 -32.02
CA ILE A 323 56.74 29.14 -33.28
C ILE A 323 55.29 28.60 -33.30
N SER A 324 54.67 28.46 -32.12
CA SER A 324 53.27 28.06 -31.95
C SER A 324 52.28 29.24 -32.01
N ALA A 325 52.78 30.49 -32.01
CA ALA A 325 51.93 31.67 -32.19
C ALA A 325 51.25 31.62 -33.56
N ALA A 326 49.92 31.57 -33.55
CA ALA A 326 49.12 31.53 -34.77
C ALA A 326 49.05 32.92 -35.40
N THR A 327 49.42 33.02 -36.68
CA THR A 327 49.25 34.25 -37.49
C THR A 327 47.90 34.22 -38.22
N GLY A 328 47.24 35.37 -38.32
CA GLY A 328 45.90 35.46 -38.90
C GLY A 328 45.26 36.84 -38.74
N SER A 329 43.94 36.84 -38.58
CA SER A 329 43.13 38.02 -38.28
C SER A 329 42.16 37.64 -37.17
N PHE A 330 42.41 38.13 -35.96
CA PHE A 330 41.66 37.78 -34.77
C PHE A 330 40.97 39.03 -34.22
N ASP A 331 39.65 39.11 -34.37
CA ASP A 331 38.83 40.17 -33.77
C ASP A 331 38.58 39.81 -32.30
N VAL A 332 39.07 40.66 -31.40
CA VAL A 332 38.84 40.57 -29.95
C VAL A 332 38.45 41.96 -29.48
N ASN A 333 37.29 42.05 -28.81
CA ASN A 333 36.73 43.30 -28.30
C ASN A 333 36.64 44.46 -29.34
N GLY A 334 36.55 44.14 -30.63
CA GLY A 334 36.47 45.10 -31.73
C GLY A 334 37.83 45.62 -32.24
N HIS A 335 38.94 45.10 -31.72
CA HIS A 335 40.29 45.31 -32.26
C HIS A 335 40.76 44.06 -33.02
N VAL A 336 41.46 44.27 -34.14
CA VAL A 336 41.93 43.17 -34.99
C VAL A 336 43.41 42.94 -34.75
N TYR A 337 43.73 41.84 -34.08
CA TYR A 337 45.09 41.36 -33.82
C TYR A 337 45.57 40.44 -34.95
N GLN A 338 46.88 40.42 -35.23
CA GLN A 338 47.47 39.63 -36.31
C GLN A 338 48.08 38.31 -35.82
N GLN A 339 48.34 38.22 -34.52
CA GLN A 339 48.97 37.08 -33.86
C GLN A 339 48.15 36.71 -32.62
N LYS A 340 48.12 35.42 -32.30
CA LYS A 340 47.67 34.94 -30.99
C LYS A 340 48.48 33.75 -30.51
N LEU A 341 48.63 33.62 -29.20
CA LEU A 341 49.20 32.46 -28.54
C LEU A 341 48.29 32.06 -27.37
N VAL A 342 47.75 30.84 -27.45
CA VAL A 342 46.93 30.24 -26.40
C VAL A 342 47.88 29.67 -25.35
N GLY A 343 47.84 30.23 -24.15
CA GLY A 343 48.49 29.68 -22.96
C GLY A 343 47.56 28.74 -22.19
N ASN A 344 47.99 28.33 -21.01
CA ASN A 344 47.24 27.48 -20.09
C ASN A 344 46.10 28.26 -19.41
N PHE A 345 46.34 29.53 -19.06
CA PHE A 345 45.43 30.34 -18.23
C PHE A 345 44.76 31.49 -18.99
N GLY A 346 45.01 31.58 -20.30
CA GLY A 346 44.45 32.61 -21.16
C GLY A 346 45.04 32.61 -22.56
N THR A 347 44.64 33.54 -23.40
CA THR A 347 45.18 33.74 -24.75
C THR A 347 45.71 35.15 -24.89
N LEU A 348 46.99 35.28 -25.25
CA LEU A 348 47.57 36.55 -25.66
C LEU A 348 47.29 36.81 -27.14
N TYR A 349 46.82 38.00 -27.45
CA TYR A 349 46.68 38.55 -28.80
C TYR A 349 47.64 39.72 -28.99
N LEU A 350 48.25 39.84 -30.17
CA LEU A 350 49.20 40.91 -30.51
C LEU A 350 49.00 41.37 -31.96
N ASP A 351 49.06 42.67 -32.18
CA ASP A 351 49.02 43.30 -33.49
C ASP A 351 50.41 43.79 -33.92
N THR A 352 50.63 44.05 -35.21
CA THR A 352 51.96 44.46 -35.71
C THR A 352 52.35 45.88 -35.30
N SER A 353 51.42 46.69 -34.79
CA SER A 353 51.67 48.03 -34.24
C SER A 353 52.09 48.00 -32.76
N GLY A 354 51.97 46.85 -32.11
CA GLY A 354 52.37 46.61 -30.71
C GLY A 354 51.21 46.60 -29.73
N ALA A 355 49.96 46.81 -30.17
CA ALA A 355 48.82 46.67 -29.27
C ALA A 355 48.62 45.19 -28.93
N TYR A 356 48.42 44.89 -27.64
CA TYR A 356 48.20 43.53 -27.15
C TYR A 356 47.00 43.46 -26.20
N GLU A 357 46.40 42.27 -26.13
CA GLU A 357 45.34 41.94 -25.19
C GLU A 357 45.54 40.50 -24.68
N TYR A 358 45.61 40.32 -23.37
CA TYR A 358 45.56 39.00 -22.75
C TYR A 358 44.14 38.75 -22.24
N VAL A 359 43.48 37.74 -22.82
CA VAL A 359 42.15 37.29 -22.43
C VAL A 359 42.32 36.07 -21.50
N PRO A 360 42.06 36.18 -20.19
CA PRO A 360 42.13 35.04 -19.28
C PRO A 360 41.09 33.98 -19.65
N ASN A 361 41.33 32.74 -19.23
CA ASN A 361 40.40 31.62 -19.34
C ASN A 361 39.85 31.31 -17.95
N ASP A 362 38.70 31.91 -17.60
CA ASP A 362 38.09 31.82 -16.26
C ASP A 362 38.15 30.39 -15.70
N SER A 363 37.59 29.40 -16.39
CA SER A 363 37.56 28.00 -15.90
C SER A 363 38.93 27.32 -15.71
N ALA A 364 40.04 27.90 -16.18
CA ALA A 364 41.40 27.41 -15.88
C ALA A 364 42.07 28.20 -14.74
N VAL A 365 41.55 29.37 -14.40
CA VAL A 365 42.00 30.18 -13.25
C VAL A 365 41.20 29.81 -12.00
N GLU A 366 39.89 29.53 -12.13
CA GLU A 366 38.97 29.01 -11.08
C GLU A 366 39.24 27.55 -10.66
N ALA A 367 40.32 26.94 -11.17
CA ALA A 367 40.69 25.55 -10.92
C ALA A 367 42.13 25.47 -10.41
N LEU A 368 42.54 26.47 -9.63
CA LEU A 368 43.93 26.74 -9.30
C LEU A 368 44.12 26.75 -7.78
N GLU A 369 44.32 25.56 -7.20
CA GLU A 369 44.66 25.38 -5.77
C GLU A 369 45.84 26.26 -5.29
N ALA A 370 46.80 26.57 -6.17
CA ALA A 370 48.08 27.17 -5.81
C ALA A 370 48.59 28.24 -6.79
N SER A 371 49.13 29.33 -6.23
CA SER A 371 49.66 30.47 -7.01
C SER A 371 50.73 30.06 -8.03
N THR A 372 50.59 30.55 -9.27
CA THR A 372 51.47 30.23 -10.41
C THR A 372 51.68 31.46 -11.32
N SER A 373 52.39 31.30 -12.43
CA SER A 373 52.52 32.34 -13.45
C SER A 373 52.68 31.78 -14.86
N GLU A 374 52.23 32.55 -15.83
CA GLU A 374 52.38 32.30 -17.27
C GLU A 374 53.21 33.43 -17.90
N SER A 375 53.97 33.14 -18.95
CA SER A 375 54.87 34.13 -19.57
C SER A 375 54.93 34.00 -21.09
N PHE A 376 54.97 35.15 -21.76
CA PHE A 376 54.99 35.27 -23.21
C PHE A 376 56.21 36.08 -23.64
N THR A 377 57.04 35.53 -24.54
CA THR A 377 58.16 36.28 -25.12
C THR A 377 57.68 37.12 -26.29
N LEU A 378 57.93 38.42 -26.24
CA LEU A 378 57.56 39.39 -27.27
C LEU A 378 58.82 39.90 -27.95
N LYS A 379 58.68 40.26 -29.22
CA LYS A 379 59.78 40.66 -30.11
C LYS A 379 59.44 41.94 -30.84
N VAL A 380 60.43 42.79 -31.01
CA VAL A 380 60.42 43.87 -32.00
C VAL A 380 61.47 43.59 -33.06
N THR A 381 61.13 43.91 -34.31
CA THR A 381 62.04 43.98 -35.45
C THR A 381 61.98 45.40 -36.00
N ASP A 382 63.12 45.97 -36.35
CA ASP A 382 63.19 47.26 -37.06
C ASP A 382 62.81 47.10 -38.55
N GLY A 383 63.01 48.14 -39.36
CA GLY A 383 62.81 48.10 -40.81
C GLY A 383 63.96 47.42 -41.58
N SER A 384 65.02 46.99 -40.89
CA SER A 384 66.29 46.51 -41.45
C SER A 384 66.68 45.08 -41.03
N ASN A 385 65.84 44.41 -40.24
CA ASN A 385 65.95 43.07 -39.66
C ASN A 385 66.81 42.92 -38.38
N ALA A 386 67.19 43.99 -37.67
CA ALA A 386 67.68 43.86 -36.30
C ALA A 386 66.51 43.66 -35.32
N THR A 387 66.75 42.97 -34.20
CA THR A 387 65.66 42.50 -33.32
C THR A 387 66.03 42.52 -31.84
N ALA A 388 65.07 42.86 -30.99
CA ALA A 388 65.14 42.69 -29.54
C ALA A 388 63.91 41.96 -29.00
N THR A 389 64.03 41.34 -27.82
CA THR A 389 62.96 40.59 -27.16
C THR A 389 62.80 40.94 -25.69
N GLN A 390 61.59 40.79 -25.16
CA GLN A 390 61.24 41.03 -23.75
C GLN A 390 60.05 40.15 -23.33
N THR A 391 59.99 39.74 -22.07
CA THR A 391 58.93 38.86 -21.54
C THR A 391 57.78 39.66 -20.91
N LEU A 392 56.54 39.32 -21.26
CA LEU A 392 55.32 39.65 -20.53
C LEU A 392 54.99 38.53 -19.54
N THR A 393 54.78 38.85 -18.27
CA THR A 393 54.41 37.86 -17.23
C THR A 393 53.00 38.13 -16.70
N ILE A 394 52.19 37.09 -16.63
CA ILE A 394 50.88 37.05 -15.99
C ILE A 394 51.02 36.23 -14.71
N ASN A 395 50.78 36.84 -13.55
CA ASN A 395 50.76 36.15 -12.27
C ASN A 395 49.32 35.72 -11.93
N LEU A 396 49.19 34.56 -11.32
CA LEU A 396 47.91 33.99 -10.89
C LEU A 396 48.04 33.62 -9.42
N THR A 397 47.17 34.18 -8.57
CA THR A 397 47.04 33.72 -7.18
C THR A 397 45.88 32.75 -7.16
N GLY A 398 46.16 31.51 -6.76
CA GLY A 398 45.17 30.44 -6.64
C GLY A 398 44.57 30.31 -5.24
N ALA A 399 43.38 29.74 -5.13
CA ALA A 399 42.71 29.39 -3.89
C ALA A 399 42.25 27.92 -3.90
N GLU A 400 42.18 27.30 -2.72
CA GLU A 400 41.48 26.03 -2.52
C GLU A 400 39.99 26.33 -2.34
N ASP A 401 39.15 25.79 -3.21
CA ASP A 401 37.75 26.16 -3.33
C ASP A 401 36.83 25.15 -2.63
N ALA A 402 35.77 25.63 -1.98
CA ALA A 402 34.91 24.74 -1.21
C ALA A 402 34.06 23.85 -2.13
N PRO A 403 34.05 22.51 -1.97
CA PRO A 403 33.22 21.64 -2.80
C PRO A 403 31.73 21.92 -2.58
N GLU A 404 30.91 21.76 -3.62
CA GLU A 404 29.47 22.03 -3.58
C GLU A 404 28.67 20.71 -3.62
N VAL A 405 27.92 20.44 -2.56
CA VAL A 405 27.02 19.28 -2.46
C VAL A 405 25.63 19.67 -2.96
N THR A 406 25.06 18.90 -3.89
CA THR A 406 23.66 19.11 -4.33
C THR A 406 22.70 18.60 -3.25
N ALA A 407 21.72 19.42 -2.85
CA ALA A 407 20.66 18.99 -1.94
C ALA A 407 19.82 17.84 -2.53
N VAL A 408 19.39 16.92 -1.68
CA VAL A 408 18.62 15.73 -2.08
C VAL A 408 17.22 15.80 -1.48
N VAL A 409 16.20 15.51 -2.29
CA VAL A 409 14.81 15.38 -1.85
C VAL A 409 14.29 14.02 -2.28
N ALA A 410 13.58 13.33 -1.38
CA ALA A 410 12.84 12.11 -1.67
C ALA A 410 11.54 12.10 -0.87
N ASP A 411 10.50 11.50 -1.42
CA ASP A 411 9.15 11.56 -0.87
C ASP A 411 8.58 10.15 -0.67
N TYR A 412 7.96 9.93 0.47
CA TYR A 412 7.11 8.78 0.75
C TYR A 412 5.66 9.25 0.89
N ALA A 413 4.73 8.50 0.33
CA ALA A 413 3.30 8.81 0.41
C ALA A 413 2.58 7.54 0.86
N ASP A 414 1.93 7.67 2.01
CA ASP A 414 1.01 6.71 2.59
C ASP A 414 -0.30 6.68 1.78
N THR A 415 -1.05 5.57 1.84
CA THR A 415 -2.35 5.43 1.18
C THR A 415 -3.36 4.74 2.11
N GLU A 416 -4.64 4.67 1.73
CA GLU A 416 -5.70 4.01 2.54
C GLU A 416 -5.56 2.46 2.62
N ALA A 417 -4.33 1.94 2.50
CA ALA A 417 -3.99 0.52 2.39
C ALA A 417 -2.73 0.21 3.21
N ASP A 418 -2.53 -1.06 3.57
CA ASP A 418 -1.31 -1.54 4.25
C ASP A 418 -0.11 -1.43 3.29
N ASP A 419 0.64 -0.31 3.37
CA ASP A 419 1.76 -0.03 2.49
C ASP A 419 3.09 -0.52 3.10
N THR A 420 4.12 -0.58 2.25
CA THR A 420 5.49 -0.95 2.66
C THR A 420 6.47 -0.06 1.92
N PHE A 421 7.35 0.63 2.63
CA PHE A 421 8.10 1.73 2.05
C PHE A 421 9.52 1.29 1.67
N PRO A 422 9.84 1.20 0.36
CA PRO A 422 11.12 0.67 -0.07
C PRO A 422 12.28 1.61 0.31
N ASP A 423 13.44 1.01 0.62
CA ASP A 423 14.66 1.75 0.94
C ASP A 423 15.04 2.75 -0.16
N THR A 424 15.13 4.04 0.17
CA THR A 424 15.68 5.05 -0.75
C THR A 424 17.21 4.96 -0.74
N THR A 425 17.83 4.82 -1.91
CA THR A 425 19.30 4.76 -2.05
C THR A 425 19.79 5.74 -3.11
N GLY A 426 21.01 6.24 -2.93
CA GLY A 426 21.68 7.08 -3.91
C GLY A 426 23.12 7.39 -3.53
N THR A 427 23.72 8.33 -4.25
CA THR A 427 25.05 8.88 -3.93
C THR A 427 24.94 10.39 -3.95
N LEU A 428 25.56 11.06 -2.97
CA LEU A 428 25.65 12.52 -2.94
C LEU A 428 26.39 13.03 -4.18
N ASN A 429 25.75 13.92 -4.92
CA ASN A 429 26.36 14.58 -6.08
C ASN A 429 27.17 15.79 -5.59
N VAL A 430 28.47 15.79 -5.88
CA VAL A 430 29.41 16.84 -5.49
C VAL A 430 30.16 17.35 -6.70
N SER A 431 30.31 18.67 -6.79
CA SER A 431 31.19 19.33 -7.75
C SER A 431 32.27 20.11 -7.02
N SER A 432 33.50 20.06 -7.53
CA SER A 432 34.62 20.94 -7.16
C SER A 432 35.01 21.78 -8.37
N ARG A 433 35.49 23.01 -8.15
CA ARG A 433 35.99 23.89 -9.23
C ARG A 433 37.45 23.56 -9.56
N ASP A 434 38.25 23.23 -8.54
CA ASP A 434 39.60 22.65 -8.63
C ASP A 434 39.63 21.30 -9.36
N GLY A 435 38.49 20.61 -9.41
CA GLY A 435 38.33 19.36 -10.16
C GLY A 435 38.58 18.10 -9.34
N ASP A 436 38.42 18.19 -8.01
CA ASP A 436 38.54 17.07 -7.09
C ASP A 436 37.75 15.84 -7.52
N THR A 437 38.34 14.68 -7.25
CA THR A 437 37.72 13.36 -7.49
C THR A 437 37.61 12.51 -6.24
N SER A 438 38.02 13.04 -5.08
CA SER A 438 38.07 12.34 -3.80
C SER A 438 37.52 13.22 -2.69
N PHE A 439 36.37 12.86 -2.14
CA PHE A 439 35.70 13.61 -1.09
C PHE A 439 35.56 12.78 0.18
N THR A 440 35.64 13.44 1.34
CA THR A 440 35.19 12.87 2.61
C THR A 440 33.85 13.49 2.99
N PHE A 441 32.89 12.66 3.37
CA PHE A 441 31.52 13.06 3.65
C PHE A 441 31.23 12.93 5.13
N THR A 442 30.54 13.92 5.70
CA THR A 442 30.07 13.84 7.09
C THR A 442 28.57 14.03 7.18
N LEU A 443 27.93 13.14 7.94
CA LEU A 443 26.53 13.24 8.34
C LEU A 443 26.50 13.80 9.77
N SER A 444 26.00 15.02 9.93
CA SER A 444 25.91 15.70 11.23
C SER A 444 24.98 14.93 12.17
N GLY A 445 25.35 14.82 13.45
CA GLY A 445 24.59 14.05 14.44
C GLY A 445 24.73 12.51 14.34
N SER A 446 25.41 12.00 13.31
CA SER A 446 25.56 10.55 13.11
C SER A 446 26.37 9.81 14.18
N SER A 447 26.05 8.53 14.31
CA SER A 447 26.82 7.51 15.04
C SER A 447 27.43 6.49 14.07
N ASP A 448 28.34 5.64 14.56
CA ASP A 448 28.92 4.56 13.77
C ASP A 448 27.84 3.54 13.35
N SER A 449 27.82 3.19 12.06
CA SER A 449 26.92 2.19 11.49
C SER A 449 27.55 0.79 11.47
N VAL A 450 26.69 -0.22 11.64
CA VAL A 450 27.03 -1.64 11.42
C VAL A 450 26.49 -2.19 10.09
N LEU A 451 25.76 -1.38 9.32
CA LEU A 451 25.18 -1.78 8.04
C LEU A 451 26.27 -1.92 6.97
N SER A 452 26.33 -3.07 6.31
CA SER A 452 27.38 -3.34 5.32
C SER A 452 27.35 -2.32 4.18
N GLY A 453 28.47 -1.63 3.96
CA GLY A 453 28.61 -0.58 2.95
C GLY A 453 28.43 0.85 3.46
N TYR A 454 28.01 1.06 4.71
CA TYR A 454 27.78 2.39 5.30
C TYR A 454 28.38 2.46 6.71
N ASP A 455 29.27 3.43 6.97
CA ASP A 455 29.96 3.60 8.25
C ASP A 455 29.30 4.62 9.19
N ARG A 456 28.36 5.44 8.70
CA ARG A 456 27.57 6.39 9.50
C ARG A 456 26.07 6.07 9.46
N GLN A 457 25.38 6.34 10.56
CA GLN A 457 23.92 6.27 10.68
C GLN A 457 23.36 7.41 11.53
N ASP A 458 22.19 7.94 11.16
CA ASP A 458 21.39 8.88 11.94
C ASP A 458 19.98 8.32 12.15
N THR A 459 19.64 8.11 13.43
CA THR A 459 18.39 7.53 13.94
C THR A 459 17.51 8.57 14.64
N SER A 460 17.70 9.87 14.36
CA SER A 460 16.97 10.97 15.01
C SER A 460 15.51 11.11 14.56
N SER A 461 15.17 10.59 13.37
CA SER A 461 13.79 10.54 12.85
C SER A 461 13.04 9.30 13.35
N THR A 462 11.76 9.46 13.68
CA THR A 462 10.84 8.36 13.96
C THR A 462 10.44 7.58 12.70
N PHE A 463 10.50 8.23 11.52
CA PHE A 463 10.06 7.69 10.23
C PHE A 463 11.12 6.84 9.51
N GLY A 464 12.33 6.74 10.05
CA GLY A 464 13.39 5.91 9.47
C GLY A 464 14.81 6.32 9.88
N THR A 465 15.78 5.54 9.42
CA THR A 465 17.21 5.75 9.68
C THR A 465 17.95 6.06 8.39
N LEU A 466 18.71 7.15 8.36
CA LEU A 466 19.60 7.46 7.24
C LEU A 466 20.99 6.90 7.51
N TYR A 467 21.51 6.13 6.55
CA TYR A 467 22.87 5.61 6.51
C TYR A 467 23.68 6.37 5.46
N LEU A 468 24.96 6.62 5.74
CA LEU A 468 25.91 7.26 4.83
C LEU A 468 27.25 6.53 4.84
N ASN A 469 27.88 6.40 3.67
CA ASN A 469 29.28 6.04 3.52
C ASN A 469 30.13 7.32 3.44
N SER A 470 30.99 7.55 4.43
CA SER A 470 31.82 8.75 4.56
C SER A 470 32.93 8.89 3.51
N THR A 471 33.16 7.86 2.68
CA THR A 471 34.21 7.86 1.63
C THR A 471 33.64 7.85 0.21
N SER A 472 32.47 7.24 0.00
CA SER A 472 31.83 7.18 -1.34
C SER A 472 30.66 8.13 -1.53
N GLY A 473 30.15 8.74 -0.45
CA GLY A 473 28.95 9.57 -0.49
C GLY A 473 27.66 8.78 -0.73
N ALA A 474 27.73 7.44 -0.80
CA ALA A 474 26.56 6.58 -0.95
C ALA A 474 25.70 6.67 0.31
N TYR A 475 24.40 6.95 0.14
CA TYR A 475 23.43 7.03 1.22
C TYR A 475 22.30 6.01 1.03
N LYS A 476 21.71 5.60 2.15
CA LYS A 476 20.54 4.74 2.19
C LYS A 476 19.61 5.17 3.33
N PHE A 477 18.39 5.57 3.01
CA PHE A 477 17.34 5.74 4.00
C PHE A 477 16.53 4.45 4.10
N ILE A 478 16.46 3.87 5.30
CA ILE A 478 15.60 2.73 5.62
C ILE A 478 14.37 3.31 6.35
N ALA A 479 13.21 3.19 5.72
CA ALA A 479 11.95 3.66 6.26
C ALA A 479 11.53 2.84 7.49
N ASN A 480 10.71 3.45 8.36
CA ASN A 480 10.01 2.77 9.44
C ASN A 480 8.52 2.73 9.09
N ASP A 481 8.11 1.68 8.36
CA ASP A 481 6.76 1.55 7.82
C ASP A 481 5.69 1.88 8.86
N ALA A 482 5.70 1.21 10.01
CA ALA A 482 4.73 1.40 11.10
C ALA A 482 4.68 2.81 11.74
N ALA A 483 5.58 3.72 11.38
CA ALA A 483 5.50 5.13 11.79
C ALA A 483 5.09 6.07 10.63
N ILE A 484 5.17 5.61 9.38
CA ILE A 484 4.64 6.31 8.21
C ILE A 484 3.15 5.99 8.06
N GLU A 485 2.79 4.70 8.16
CA GLU A 485 1.43 4.10 8.25
C GLU A 485 0.55 4.59 9.43
N ALA A 486 1.00 5.59 10.18
CA ALA A 486 0.32 6.13 11.36
C ALA A 486 0.18 7.65 11.24
N LEU A 487 0.10 8.15 10.00
CA LEU A 487 0.04 9.57 9.68
C LEU A 487 -1.34 9.91 9.11
N GLU A 488 -2.19 10.49 9.96
CA GLU A 488 -3.51 11.04 9.60
C GLU A 488 -3.48 11.92 8.33
N SER A 489 -4.61 11.98 7.61
CA SER A 489 -4.64 12.61 6.29
C SER A 489 -4.34 14.10 6.33
N GLY A 490 -3.36 14.51 5.51
CA GLY A 490 -2.87 15.90 5.48
C GLY A 490 -1.73 16.18 6.46
N SER A 491 -1.31 15.20 7.26
CA SER A 491 -0.01 15.21 7.94
C SER A 491 1.11 15.16 6.90
N ILE A 492 1.97 16.19 6.92
CA ILE A 492 3.13 16.31 6.01
C ILE A 492 4.45 16.55 6.76
N PRO A 493 4.89 15.63 7.65
CA PRO A 493 6.16 15.77 8.33
C PRO A 493 7.35 15.59 7.38
N ASN A 494 8.53 15.99 7.83
CA ASN A 494 9.78 15.78 7.11
C ASN A 494 10.90 15.35 8.07
N ALA A 495 11.84 14.57 7.55
CA ALA A 495 13.11 14.25 8.19
C ALA A 495 14.22 14.96 7.43
N VAL A 496 14.98 15.81 8.13
CA VAL A 496 16.03 16.64 7.55
C VAL A 496 17.38 16.19 8.10
N TYR A 497 18.25 15.72 7.21
CA TYR A 497 19.57 15.24 7.54
C TYR A 497 20.62 16.18 6.95
N HIS A 498 21.59 16.58 7.77
CA HIS A 498 22.59 17.59 7.45
C HIS A 498 23.90 16.94 7.01
N VAL A 499 24.37 17.26 5.80
CA VAL A 499 25.55 16.67 5.17
C VAL A 499 26.51 17.73 4.65
N THR A 500 27.81 17.45 4.78
CA THR A 500 28.89 18.22 4.14
C THR A 500 29.86 17.28 3.44
N ALA A 501 30.53 17.78 2.41
CA ALA A 501 31.69 17.15 1.78
C ALA A 501 32.94 17.98 2.05
N ALA A 502 34.11 17.34 2.08
CA ALA A 502 35.40 18.01 2.21
C ALA A 502 36.43 17.39 1.25
N ALA A 503 37.15 18.27 0.56
CA ALA A 503 38.35 18.00 -0.24
C ALA A 503 39.51 18.83 0.35
N ASP A 504 40.72 18.27 0.32
CA ASP A 504 42.04 18.85 0.66
C ASP A 504 42.18 19.81 1.87
N GLY A 505 41.21 19.76 2.79
CA GLY A 505 41.17 20.49 4.06
C GLY A 505 40.07 21.55 4.15
N VAL A 506 39.38 21.85 3.05
CA VAL A 506 38.23 22.77 2.99
C VAL A 506 36.92 21.96 3.00
N THR A 507 35.87 22.52 3.59
CA THR A 507 34.57 21.86 3.77
C THR A 507 33.48 22.66 3.08
N SER A 508 32.55 21.97 2.44
CA SER A 508 31.37 22.54 1.79
C SER A 508 30.51 23.35 2.76
N ALA A 509 29.62 24.17 2.21
CA ALA A 509 28.44 24.59 2.95
C ALA A 509 27.63 23.37 3.45
N ASP A 510 26.94 23.52 4.57
CA ASP A 510 26.02 22.52 5.10
C ASP A 510 24.77 22.43 4.22
N GLN A 511 24.47 21.23 3.75
CA GLN A 511 23.40 20.94 2.78
C GLN A 511 22.52 19.81 3.32
N THR A 512 21.28 19.72 2.84
CA THR A 512 20.31 18.76 3.40
C THR A 512 19.91 17.64 2.45
N ILE A 513 19.74 16.45 3.03
CA ILE A 513 18.88 15.39 2.49
C ILE A 513 17.54 15.56 3.22
N THR A 514 16.49 15.94 2.50
CA THR A 514 15.13 16.09 3.04
C THR A 514 14.27 14.94 2.56
N ILE A 515 13.77 14.13 3.50
CA ILE A 515 12.74 13.13 3.23
C ILE A 515 11.39 13.72 3.64
N THR A 516 10.42 13.78 2.74
CA THR A 516 9.04 14.18 3.08
C THR A 516 8.14 12.96 3.16
N PHE A 517 7.14 13.02 4.05
CA PHE A 517 6.12 11.99 4.22
C PHE A 517 4.76 12.66 4.03
N ALA A 518 3.83 11.99 3.37
CA ALA A 518 2.44 12.42 3.27
C ALA A 518 1.53 11.32 3.82
N GLY A 519 0.71 11.66 4.81
CA GLY A 519 -0.21 10.75 5.49
C GLY A 519 -1.55 10.52 4.77
N ALA A 520 -2.15 9.37 5.02
CA ALA A 520 -3.48 8.96 4.56
C ALA A 520 -4.50 8.91 5.72
N GLU A 521 -5.74 8.53 5.43
CA GLU A 521 -6.71 8.21 6.50
C GLU A 521 -7.07 6.74 6.35
N ASP A 522 -6.72 5.91 7.33
CA ASP A 522 -6.95 4.48 7.25
C ASP A 522 -8.33 4.06 7.73
N ALA A 523 -8.91 3.10 7.03
CA ALA A 523 -10.15 2.49 7.46
C ALA A 523 -9.94 1.69 8.76
N PRO A 524 -10.59 2.03 9.89
CA PRO A 524 -10.41 1.29 11.13
C PRO A 524 -10.92 -0.16 10.97
N VAL A 525 -10.30 -1.10 11.68
CA VAL A 525 -10.63 -2.52 11.58
C VAL A 525 -11.43 -2.95 12.79
N VAL A 526 -12.69 -3.37 12.57
CA VAL A 526 -13.57 -3.94 13.60
C VAL A 526 -13.38 -5.45 13.67
N ALA A 527 -13.18 -6.02 14.86
CA ALA A 527 -13.13 -7.46 15.03
C ALA A 527 -14.54 -8.09 14.95
N PRO A 528 -14.73 -9.24 14.25
CA PRO A 528 -16.00 -9.93 14.21
C PRO A 528 -16.30 -10.57 15.57
N VAL A 529 -17.55 -10.47 16.02
CA VAL A 529 -18.01 -11.04 17.29
C VAL A 529 -18.82 -12.31 17.02
N VAL A 530 -18.50 -13.39 17.71
CA VAL A 530 -19.28 -14.65 17.66
C VAL A 530 -19.70 -15.03 19.07
N GLU A 531 -21.00 -15.07 19.29
CA GLU A 531 -21.64 -15.52 20.52
C GLU A 531 -22.52 -16.73 20.24
N SER A 532 -22.88 -17.48 21.29
CA SER A 532 -23.88 -18.54 21.16
C SER A 532 -24.85 -18.61 22.32
N TYR A 533 -26.05 -19.11 22.00
CA TYR A 533 -26.97 -19.71 22.94
C TYR A 533 -27.16 -21.19 22.61
N LEU A 534 -27.27 -22.00 23.65
CA LEU A 534 -27.60 -23.41 23.55
C LEU A 534 -28.97 -23.58 24.17
N ASP A 535 -29.91 -23.98 23.35
CA ASP A 535 -31.22 -24.48 23.75
C ASP A 535 -31.06 -25.89 24.33
N THR A 536 -31.91 -26.29 25.27
CA THR A 536 -31.92 -27.65 25.83
C THR A 536 -33.35 -28.18 25.89
N ALA A 537 -33.53 -29.48 26.14
CA ALA A 537 -34.86 -30.11 26.21
C ALA A 537 -35.64 -29.75 27.52
N ALA A 538 -35.50 -28.52 27.98
CA ALA A 538 -36.06 -27.95 29.19
C ALA A 538 -36.33 -26.45 28.96
N ASP A 539 -37.24 -25.87 29.76
CA ASP A 539 -37.56 -24.44 29.74
C ASP A 539 -36.33 -23.59 30.13
N ASP A 540 -35.58 -23.10 29.14
CA ASP A 540 -34.40 -22.26 29.35
C ASP A 540 -34.76 -20.77 29.33
N THR A 541 -33.87 -19.94 29.86
CA THR A 541 -34.01 -18.47 29.89
C THR A 541 -32.68 -17.84 29.49
N PHE A 542 -32.69 -17.06 28.41
CA PHE A 542 -31.45 -16.68 27.74
C PHE A 542 -30.98 -15.30 28.22
N ALA A 543 -30.02 -15.31 29.15
CA ALA A 543 -29.42 -14.09 29.67
C ALA A 543 -28.78 -13.25 28.56
N ASP A 544 -28.97 -11.92 28.62
CA ASP A 544 -28.46 -10.97 27.62
C ASP A 544 -26.95 -11.12 27.36
N LYS A 545 -26.52 -11.21 26.09
CA LYS A 545 -25.09 -11.09 25.74
C LYS A 545 -24.70 -9.62 25.62
N THR A 546 -23.67 -9.20 26.35
CA THR A 546 -23.15 -7.83 26.33
C THR A 546 -21.65 -7.81 26.09
N GLY A 547 -21.18 -6.85 25.31
CA GLY A 547 -19.75 -6.59 25.12
C GLY A 547 -19.51 -5.22 24.52
N THR A 548 -18.27 -4.98 24.09
CA THR A 548 -17.89 -3.80 23.30
C THR A 548 -17.20 -4.30 22.04
N LEU A 549 -17.47 -3.65 20.91
CA LEU A 549 -16.74 -3.91 19.66
C LEU A 549 -15.27 -3.56 19.83
N ASP A 550 -14.39 -4.51 19.53
CA ASP A 550 -12.95 -4.29 19.51
C ASP A 550 -12.57 -3.68 18.14
N VAL A 551 -11.84 -2.57 18.18
CA VAL A 551 -11.50 -1.77 16.99
C VAL A 551 -10.05 -1.32 17.08
N THR A 552 -9.30 -1.54 16.01
CA THR A 552 -7.93 -1.05 15.84
C THR A 552 -7.87 -0.07 14.68
N SER A 553 -7.31 1.11 14.89
CA SER A 553 -6.90 2.05 13.84
C SER A 553 -5.38 1.97 13.64
N ARG A 554 -4.91 2.22 12.42
CA ARG A 554 -3.47 2.29 12.09
C ARG A 554 -2.91 3.68 12.42
N ASP A 555 -3.69 4.72 12.12
CA ASP A 555 -3.49 6.13 12.54
C ASP A 555 -3.43 6.32 14.07
N GLY A 556 -3.97 5.36 14.83
CA GLY A 556 -3.93 5.35 16.29
C GLY A 556 -5.15 6.02 16.94
N ASP A 557 -6.26 6.11 16.21
CA ASP A 557 -7.53 6.65 16.72
C ASP A 557 -7.96 6.03 18.05
N SER A 558 -8.57 6.89 18.87
CA SER A 558 -9.16 6.49 20.15
C SER A 558 -10.65 6.84 20.27
N SER A 559 -11.26 7.34 19.19
CA SER A 559 -12.67 7.74 19.15
C SER A 559 -13.31 7.26 17.84
N PHE A 560 -14.33 6.42 17.95
CA PHE A 560 -15.01 5.82 16.81
C PHE A 560 -16.51 6.08 16.86
N THR A 561 -17.12 6.34 15.70
CA THR A 561 -18.57 6.33 15.53
C THR A 561 -19.00 5.00 14.91
N PHE A 562 -19.88 4.27 15.59
CA PHE A 562 -20.34 2.94 15.21
C PHE A 562 -21.72 3.00 14.55
N ALA A 563 -21.90 2.26 13.46
CA ALA A 563 -23.19 2.08 12.81
C ALA A 563 -23.62 0.61 12.83
N LEU A 564 -24.93 0.39 13.03
CA LEU A 564 -25.59 -0.91 12.94
C LEU A 564 -26.53 -0.91 11.73
N ALA A 565 -26.29 -1.79 10.75
CA ALA A 565 -27.08 -1.85 9.54
C ALA A 565 -28.55 -2.22 9.84
N GLY A 566 -29.48 -1.61 9.12
CA GLY A 566 -30.92 -1.82 9.31
C GLY A 566 -31.46 -1.37 10.68
N SER A 567 -30.68 -0.62 11.46
CA SER A 567 -31.08 -0.20 12.80
C SER A 567 -32.13 0.91 12.81
N SER A 568 -32.75 1.07 13.97
CA SER A 568 -33.66 2.15 14.33
C SER A 568 -33.27 2.73 15.68
N ALA A 569 -33.67 3.96 15.97
CA ALA A 569 -33.42 4.57 17.27
C ALA A 569 -34.12 3.79 18.40
N THR A 570 -33.48 3.73 19.58
CA THR A 570 -34.05 3.14 20.80
C THR A 570 -34.16 4.16 21.93
N GLY A 571 -34.94 3.80 22.96
CA GLY A 571 -35.01 4.51 24.25
C GLY A 571 -34.39 3.71 25.40
N GLN A 572 -33.60 2.69 25.08
CA GLN A 572 -32.90 1.86 26.06
C GLN A 572 -31.78 2.69 26.70
N LEU A 573 -31.63 2.63 28.02
CA LEU A 573 -30.52 3.32 28.69
C LEU A 573 -29.17 2.75 28.21
N ASP A 574 -28.22 3.64 27.93
CA ASP A 574 -26.85 3.37 27.45
C ASP A 574 -26.70 2.85 26.00
N TYR A 575 -27.78 2.73 25.22
CA TYR A 575 -27.76 2.37 23.79
C TYR A 575 -28.68 3.29 22.99
N ASP A 576 -28.32 3.64 21.75
CA ASP A 576 -29.09 4.56 20.90
C ASP A 576 -29.60 3.90 19.60
N LEU A 577 -28.94 2.83 19.14
CA LEU A 577 -29.36 2.01 18.00
C LEU A 577 -29.94 0.65 18.44
N LYS A 578 -30.89 0.11 17.67
CA LYS A 578 -31.37 -1.27 17.79
C LYS A 578 -31.72 -1.91 16.44
N ASN A 579 -31.54 -3.23 16.31
CA ASN A 579 -32.00 -4.04 15.20
C ASN A 579 -32.66 -5.34 15.73
N ALA A 580 -33.91 -5.60 15.34
CA ALA A 580 -34.73 -6.76 15.74
C ALA A 580 -35.12 -7.67 14.56
N SER A 581 -34.39 -7.60 13.43
CA SER A 581 -34.80 -8.25 12.17
C SER A 581 -34.68 -9.77 12.14
N SER A 582 -33.97 -10.39 13.09
CA SER A 582 -33.70 -11.83 13.12
C SER A 582 -34.87 -12.68 13.65
N GLY A 583 -35.81 -12.10 14.39
CA GLY A 583 -36.87 -12.82 15.10
C GLY A 583 -36.43 -13.48 16.41
N TYR A 584 -35.19 -13.97 16.48
CA TYR A 584 -34.61 -14.62 17.66
C TYR A 584 -34.12 -13.66 18.76
N GLY A 585 -34.15 -12.35 18.52
CA GLY A 585 -33.80 -11.34 19.52
C GLY A 585 -33.62 -9.95 18.94
N THR A 586 -33.25 -9.01 19.81
CA THR A 586 -32.92 -7.63 19.44
C THR A 586 -31.49 -7.30 19.86
N LEU A 587 -30.66 -6.94 18.89
CA LEU A 587 -29.36 -6.34 19.14
C LEU A 587 -29.53 -4.83 19.36
N TYR A 588 -28.96 -4.33 20.44
CA TYR A 588 -28.78 -2.91 20.75
C TYR A 588 -27.30 -2.55 20.61
N LEU A 589 -27.01 -1.34 20.13
CA LEU A 589 -25.64 -0.82 19.98
C LEU A 589 -25.61 0.65 20.43
N ASN A 590 -24.51 1.05 21.06
CA ASN A 590 -24.19 2.44 21.33
C ASN A 590 -23.24 2.97 20.25
N SER A 591 -23.71 3.93 19.45
CA SER A 591 -22.97 4.51 18.31
C SER A 591 -21.71 5.28 18.69
N SER A 592 -21.48 5.57 19.98
CA SER A 592 -20.34 6.37 20.46
C SER A 592 -19.35 5.61 21.36
N THR A 593 -19.68 4.38 21.75
CA THR A 593 -18.81 3.55 22.61
C THR A 593 -18.58 2.15 22.08
N GLY A 594 -19.31 1.72 21.04
CA GLY A 594 -19.24 0.35 20.51
C GLY A 594 -19.84 -0.71 21.43
N ALA A 595 -20.40 -0.32 22.58
CA ALA A 595 -21.05 -1.22 23.51
C ALA A 595 -22.31 -1.83 22.86
N TYR A 596 -22.39 -3.16 22.83
CA TYR A 596 -23.52 -3.88 22.28
C TYR A 596 -24.21 -4.74 23.34
N LYS A 597 -25.50 -4.96 23.14
CA LYS A 597 -26.33 -5.85 23.95
C LYS A 597 -27.30 -6.62 23.07
N PHE A 598 -27.19 -7.94 23.01
CA PHE A 598 -28.22 -8.79 22.43
C PHE A 598 -29.19 -9.24 23.52
N VAL A 599 -30.46 -8.89 23.36
CA VAL A 599 -31.58 -9.39 24.17
C VAL A 599 -32.24 -10.52 23.40
N ALA A 600 -32.21 -11.73 23.94
CA ALA A 600 -32.83 -12.90 23.35
C ALA A 600 -34.36 -12.79 23.30
N ASN A 601 -34.96 -13.53 22.37
CA ASN A 601 -36.40 -13.81 22.37
C ASN A 601 -36.59 -15.28 22.75
N ASP A 602 -36.63 -15.56 24.05
CA ASP A 602 -36.65 -16.93 24.60
C ASP A 602 -37.64 -17.83 23.87
N ALA A 603 -38.90 -17.42 23.74
CA ALA A 603 -39.96 -18.18 23.06
C ALA A 603 -39.74 -18.46 21.54
N ALA A 604 -38.74 -17.85 20.90
CA ALA A 604 -38.33 -18.16 19.53
C ALA A 604 -37.03 -18.96 19.45
N ILE A 605 -36.25 -19.04 20.54
CA ILE A 605 -35.09 -19.91 20.66
C ILE A 605 -35.54 -21.29 21.17
N GLU A 606 -36.43 -21.33 22.17
CA GLU A 606 -37.14 -22.53 22.69
C GLU A 606 -38.09 -23.21 21.66
N GLY A 607 -38.05 -22.82 20.40
CA GLY A 607 -38.88 -23.39 19.34
C GLY A 607 -38.03 -23.92 18.19
N LEU A 608 -36.81 -24.37 18.50
CA LEU A 608 -35.79 -24.78 17.54
C LEU A 608 -35.50 -26.27 17.67
N GLU A 609 -36.17 -27.08 16.84
CA GLU A 609 -35.93 -28.52 16.66
C GLU A 609 -34.43 -28.92 16.67
N SER A 610 -34.11 -30.14 17.12
CA SER A 610 -32.72 -30.56 17.25
C SER A 610 -32.01 -30.66 15.90
N GLY A 611 -30.92 -29.92 15.76
CA GLY A 611 -30.18 -29.80 14.49
C GLY A 611 -30.59 -28.56 13.67
N SER A 612 -31.66 -27.86 14.05
CA SER A 612 -31.92 -26.49 13.63
C SER A 612 -30.91 -25.58 14.33
N ASN A 613 -29.86 -25.17 13.59
CA ASN A 613 -28.79 -24.32 14.12
C ASN A 613 -28.72 -22.98 13.35
N PRO A 614 -29.74 -22.11 13.44
CA PRO A 614 -29.73 -20.81 12.76
C PRO A 614 -28.74 -19.82 13.42
N SER A 615 -28.31 -18.82 12.65
CA SER A 615 -27.49 -17.72 13.15
C SER A 615 -28.19 -16.38 12.92
N ALA A 616 -28.32 -15.56 13.96
CA ALA A 616 -28.71 -14.16 13.82
C ALA A 616 -27.46 -13.31 13.54
N ILE A 617 -27.35 -12.80 12.31
CA ILE A 617 -26.20 -12.01 11.84
C ILE A 617 -26.57 -10.54 11.79
N TYR A 618 -25.75 -9.71 12.42
CA TYR A 618 -25.89 -8.26 12.44
C TYR A 618 -24.63 -7.59 11.89
N HIS A 619 -24.83 -6.70 10.93
CA HIS A 619 -23.77 -6.00 10.20
C HIS A 619 -23.44 -4.67 10.90
N VAL A 620 -22.17 -4.46 11.20
CA VAL A 620 -21.63 -3.30 11.93
C VAL A 620 -20.41 -2.73 11.22
N THR A 621 -20.28 -1.40 11.31
CA THR A 621 -19.10 -0.66 10.86
C THR A 621 -18.68 0.34 11.93
N ALA A 622 -17.40 0.67 11.98
CA ALA A 622 -16.85 1.80 12.73
C ALA A 622 -16.30 2.84 11.77
N ALA A 623 -16.36 4.11 12.14
CA ALA A 623 -15.74 5.21 11.41
C ALA A 623 -14.89 6.03 12.38
N ALA A 624 -13.67 6.35 11.97
CA ALA A 624 -12.84 7.42 12.49
C ALA A 624 -12.82 8.53 11.44
N ASP A 625 -12.89 9.79 11.89
CA ASP A 625 -12.91 11.01 11.10
C ASP A 625 -13.62 10.92 9.73
N ASN A 626 -12.89 10.68 8.63
CA ASN A 626 -13.48 10.52 7.29
C ASN A 626 -13.32 9.13 6.64
N ALA A 627 -12.73 8.16 7.34
CA ALA A 627 -12.65 6.77 6.90
C ALA A 627 -13.74 5.91 7.55
N THR A 628 -14.05 4.76 6.94
CA THR A 628 -15.06 3.82 7.47
C THR A 628 -14.60 2.40 7.24
N SER A 629 -14.73 1.58 8.29
CA SER A 629 -14.36 0.18 8.29
C SER A 629 -15.03 -0.60 7.17
N SER A 630 -14.41 -1.72 6.79
CA SER A 630 -15.15 -2.79 6.12
C SER A 630 -16.34 -3.26 6.97
N ASP A 631 -17.36 -3.79 6.29
CA ASP A 631 -18.56 -4.34 6.91
C ASP A 631 -18.23 -5.64 7.66
N GLN A 632 -18.50 -5.68 8.96
CA GLN A 632 -18.14 -6.78 9.86
C GLN A 632 -19.36 -7.26 10.65
N THR A 633 -19.31 -8.46 11.22
CA THR A 633 -20.51 -9.09 11.80
C THR A 633 -20.43 -9.35 13.30
N ILE A 634 -21.54 -9.09 13.99
CA ILE A 634 -21.90 -9.74 15.24
C ILE A 634 -22.81 -10.92 14.89
N THR A 635 -22.35 -12.14 15.15
CA THR A 635 -23.08 -13.38 14.86
C THR A 635 -23.49 -14.05 16.16
N ILE A 636 -24.80 -14.23 16.37
CA ILE A 636 -25.35 -15.03 17.45
C ILE A 636 -25.74 -16.39 16.88
N ASN A 637 -24.97 -17.43 17.20
CA ASN A 637 -25.30 -18.80 16.82
C ASN A 637 -26.30 -19.41 17.81
N LEU A 638 -27.32 -20.06 17.29
CA LEU A 638 -28.31 -20.77 18.08
C LEU A 638 -28.15 -22.26 17.81
N ASN A 639 -28.26 -23.06 18.86
CA ASN A 639 -28.20 -24.52 18.79
C ASN A 639 -29.50 -25.06 19.37
N GLY A 640 -30.44 -25.46 18.52
CA GLY A 640 -31.75 -26.00 18.90
C GLY A 640 -31.70 -27.39 19.55
N ALA A 641 -32.66 -27.65 20.44
CA ALA A 641 -32.88 -28.92 21.10
C ALA A 641 -34.16 -29.63 20.60
N GLU A 642 -34.41 -30.84 21.08
CA GLU A 642 -35.67 -31.53 20.83
C GLU A 642 -36.44 -31.57 22.16
N ASP A 643 -37.58 -30.90 22.21
CA ASP A 643 -38.38 -30.79 23.42
C ASP A 643 -39.34 -31.97 23.63
N ALA A 644 -39.67 -32.22 24.89
CA ALA A 644 -40.65 -33.25 25.23
C ALA A 644 -42.10 -32.74 24.96
N PRO A 645 -42.86 -33.32 24.02
CA PRO A 645 -44.22 -32.83 23.71
C PRO A 645 -45.18 -33.12 24.86
N VAL A 646 -46.00 -32.14 25.24
CA VAL A 646 -46.87 -32.21 26.42
C VAL A 646 -48.22 -32.85 26.06
N VAL A 647 -48.57 -33.95 26.73
CA VAL A 647 -49.86 -34.65 26.58
C VAL A 647 -50.85 -34.19 27.65
N ALA A 648 -52.07 -33.82 27.26
CA ALA A 648 -53.12 -33.42 28.18
C ALA A 648 -53.74 -34.63 28.92
N PRO A 649 -54.02 -34.52 30.24
CA PRO A 649 -54.69 -35.59 30.99
C PRO A 649 -56.15 -35.74 30.57
N VAL A 650 -56.60 -36.99 30.46
CA VAL A 650 -57.99 -37.34 30.16
C VAL A 650 -58.64 -37.87 31.43
N VAL A 651 -59.81 -37.33 31.78
CA VAL A 651 -60.66 -37.83 32.87
C VAL A 651 -62.05 -38.10 32.32
N ALA A 652 -62.54 -39.33 32.52
CA ALA A 652 -63.90 -39.72 32.21
C ALA A 652 -64.45 -40.62 33.33
N SER A 653 -65.76 -40.83 33.35
CA SER A 653 -66.39 -41.69 34.34
C SER A 653 -67.52 -42.56 33.80
N TYR A 654 -67.74 -43.65 34.53
CA TYR A 654 -68.95 -44.47 34.51
C TYR A 654 -69.61 -44.40 35.89
N THR A 655 -70.92 -44.50 35.90
CA THR A 655 -71.73 -44.49 37.11
C THR A 655 -72.79 -45.56 36.91
N ASP A 656 -72.62 -46.64 37.66
CA ASP A 656 -73.60 -47.66 37.92
C ASP A 656 -74.64 -47.08 38.90
N THR A 657 -75.91 -47.46 38.76
CA THR A 657 -77.02 -46.87 39.52
C THR A 657 -77.66 -47.87 40.49
N ALA A 658 -78.95 -48.15 40.40
CA ALA A 658 -79.62 -49.15 41.23
C ALA A 658 -80.64 -49.92 40.38
N ALA A 659 -80.28 -50.07 39.11
CA ALA A 659 -81.05 -50.64 38.04
C ALA A 659 -80.10 -50.99 36.90
N ASP A 660 -80.32 -52.15 36.30
CA ASP A 660 -79.55 -52.73 35.19
C ASP A 660 -79.13 -51.68 34.13
N ASP A 661 -77.88 -51.22 34.21
CA ASP A 661 -77.28 -50.19 33.36
C ASP A 661 -76.52 -50.83 32.18
N THR A 662 -76.22 -50.00 31.16
CA THR A 662 -75.41 -50.41 30.00
C THR A 662 -74.45 -49.30 29.60
N PHE A 663 -73.17 -49.61 29.41
CA PHE A 663 -72.13 -48.59 29.37
C PHE A 663 -71.58 -48.35 27.97
N THR A 664 -71.96 -47.19 27.41
CA THR A 664 -71.42 -46.73 26.12
C THR A 664 -69.91 -46.47 26.18
N ASP A 665 -69.21 -46.93 25.14
CA ASP A 665 -67.76 -46.73 24.96
C ASP A 665 -67.33 -45.27 25.13
N LYS A 666 -66.28 -44.98 25.93
CA LYS A 666 -65.66 -43.64 25.96
C LYS A 666 -64.59 -43.52 24.88
N THR A 667 -64.82 -42.66 23.90
CA THR A 667 -63.88 -42.36 22.81
C THR A 667 -63.36 -40.93 22.86
N GLY A 668 -62.13 -40.71 22.40
CA GLY A 668 -61.59 -39.36 22.16
C GLY A 668 -60.23 -39.42 21.47
N THR A 669 -59.55 -38.27 21.43
CA THR A 669 -58.17 -38.16 20.94
C THR A 669 -57.33 -37.45 22.01
N LEU A 670 -56.10 -37.92 22.21
CA LEU A 670 -55.14 -37.27 23.11
C LEU A 670 -54.76 -35.89 22.56
N GLY A 671 -54.97 -34.84 23.35
CA GLY A 671 -54.48 -33.50 23.04
C GLY A 671 -52.99 -33.42 23.33
N VAL A 672 -52.20 -33.00 22.35
CA VAL A 672 -50.74 -32.82 22.47
C VAL A 672 -50.36 -31.42 22.01
N THR A 673 -49.41 -30.81 22.70
CA THR A 673 -48.75 -29.56 22.28
C THR A 673 -47.24 -29.76 22.30
N SER A 674 -46.58 -29.51 21.17
CA SER A 674 -45.11 -29.37 21.09
C SER A 674 -44.70 -27.91 21.25
N ARG A 675 -43.49 -27.68 21.74
CA ARG A 675 -42.86 -26.34 21.80
C ARG A 675 -42.17 -26.01 20.47
N ASP A 676 -41.46 -27.00 19.92
CA ASP A 676 -40.82 -26.99 18.59
C ASP A 676 -41.83 -26.80 17.45
N GLY A 677 -43.10 -27.13 17.68
CA GLY A 677 -44.19 -26.93 16.74
C GLY A 677 -44.57 -28.19 15.95
N ASP A 678 -44.15 -29.36 16.42
CA ASP A 678 -44.44 -30.65 15.80
C ASP A 678 -45.92 -30.84 15.43
N SER A 679 -46.12 -31.45 14.27
CA SER A 679 -47.44 -31.83 13.76
C SER A 679 -47.65 -33.34 13.68
N SER A 680 -46.66 -34.14 14.08
CA SER A 680 -46.64 -35.60 14.00
C SER A 680 -46.15 -36.19 15.32
N PHE A 681 -46.93 -37.10 15.90
CA PHE A 681 -46.61 -37.71 17.19
C PHE A 681 -46.78 -39.23 17.12
N THR A 682 -45.87 -39.96 17.76
CA THR A 682 -46.03 -41.38 18.06
C THR A 682 -46.51 -41.54 19.50
N PHE A 683 -47.58 -42.30 19.69
CA PHE A 683 -48.21 -42.54 20.98
C PHE A 683 -47.98 -43.99 21.44
N ALA A 684 -47.75 -44.18 22.74
CA ALA A 684 -47.70 -45.50 23.35
C ALA A 684 -48.60 -45.60 24.58
N LEU A 685 -49.11 -46.82 24.82
CA LEU A 685 -49.96 -47.18 25.95
C LEU A 685 -49.19 -48.17 26.84
N ALA A 686 -48.99 -47.82 28.11
CA ALA A 686 -48.28 -48.69 29.05
C ALA A 686 -49.01 -50.02 29.26
N GLY A 687 -48.24 -51.13 29.29
CA GLY A 687 -48.79 -52.49 29.45
C GLY A 687 -49.69 -52.96 28.30
N SER A 688 -49.64 -52.30 27.13
CA SER A 688 -50.44 -52.68 25.97
C SER A 688 -49.88 -53.88 25.21
N SER A 689 -50.75 -54.45 24.37
CA SER A 689 -50.48 -55.48 23.38
C SER A 689 -51.04 -55.05 22.03
N ALA A 690 -50.56 -55.62 20.93
CA ALA A 690 -51.12 -55.34 19.61
C ALA A 690 -52.55 -55.89 19.49
N THR A 691 -53.44 -55.16 18.81
CA THR A 691 -54.81 -55.60 18.54
C THR A 691 -55.11 -55.76 17.04
N GLY A 692 -56.23 -56.41 16.73
CA GLY A 692 -56.76 -56.55 15.37
C GLY A 692 -58.01 -55.69 15.11
N GLN A 693 -58.31 -54.74 16.01
CA GLN A 693 -59.46 -53.85 15.87
C GLN A 693 -59.23 -52.83 14.75
N LEU A 694 -60.28 -52.49 13.99
CA LEU A 694 -60.19 -51.43 13.00
C LEU A 694 -59.96 -50.08 13.71
N ASP A 695 -59.09 -49.24 13.15
CA ASP A 695 -58.71 -47.90 13.63
C ASP A 695 -57.92 -47.82 14.96
N TYR A 696 -57.58 -48.95 15.60
CA TYR A 696 -56.73 -49.00 16.81
C TYR A 696 -55.70 -50.13 16.69
N ASP A 697 -54.46 -49.91 17.10
CA ASP A 697 -53.36 -50.89 16.99
C ASP A 697 -52.84 -51.38 18.36
N LEU A 698 -53.08 -50.64 19.44
CA LEU A 698 -52.75 -51.00 20.82
C LEU A 698 -54.00 -51.27 21.66
N GLN A 699 -53.94 -52.26 22.56
CA GLN A 699 -54.97 -52.55 23.57
C GLN A 699 -54.36 -52.87 24.93
N ASN A 700 -55.02 -52.46 26.02
CA ASN A 700 -54.70 -52.83 27.39
C ASN A 700 -55.96 -53.47 28.05
N THR A 701 -55.87 -54.76 28.34
CA THR A 701 -56.94 -55.62 28.88
C THR A 701 -56.71 -55.98 30.36
N SER A 702 -55.94 -55.16 31.10
CA SER A 702 -55.52 -55.49 32.48
C SER A 702 -56.61 -55.25 33.54
N SER A 703 -57.68 -54.53 33.19
CA SER A 703 -58.82 -54.28 34.08
C SER A 703 -59.94 -55.31 33.85
N PRO A 704 -60.58 -55.82 34.92
CA PRO A 704 -61.79 -56.64 34.77
C PRO A 704 -63.00 -55.82 34.27
N PHE A 705 -62.99 -54.49 34.44
CA PHE A 705 -64.09 -53.58 34.13
C PHE A 705 -64.10 -53.09 32.67
N GLY A 706 -63.15 -53.52 31.84
CA GLY A 706 -63.11 -53.14 30.41
C GLY A 706 -61.71 -53.07 29.81
N THR A 707 -61.65 -52.81 28.50
CA THR A 707 -60.42 -52.73 27.71
C THR A 707 -60.22 -51.34 27.13
N LEU A 708 -59.02 -50.77 27.31
CA LEU A 708 -58.62 -49.53 26.64
C LEU A 708 -57.89 -49.84 25.33
N TYR A 709 -58.35 -49.25 24.24
CA TYR A 709 -57.71 -49.23 22.93
C TYR A 709 -57.09 -47.87 22.64
N LEU A 710 -55.96 -47.85 21.93
CA LEU A 710 -55.26 -46.64 21.48
C LEU A 710 -54.74 -46.84 20.05
N ASN A 711 -54.76 -45.78 19.25
CA ASN A 711 -54.07 -45.69 17.97
C ASN A 711 -52.73 -44.96 18.15
N SER A 712 -51.62 -45.64 17.87
CA SER A 712 -50.25 -45.13 18.06
C SER A 712 -49.85 -43.96 17.18
N THR A 713 -50.61 -43.65 16.12
CA THR A 713 -50.28 -42.58 15.15
C THR A 713 -51.22 -41.37 15.28
N SER A 714 -52.49 -41.59 15.60
CA SER A 714 -53.49 -40.51 15.71
C SER A 714 -53.80 -40.08 17.14
N GLY A 715 -53.36 -40.84 18.15
CA GLY A 715 -53.70 -40.60 19.56
C GLY A 715 -55.18 -40.85 19.89
N ALA A 716 -55.95 -41.42 18.95
CA ALA A 716 -57.34 -41.78 19.17
C ALA A 716 -57.45 -42.95 20.16
N TYR A 717 -58.25 -42.79 21.21
CA TYR A 717 -58.48 -43.82 22.23
C TYR A 717 -59.95 -44.24 22.28
N LYS A 718 -60.19 -45.46 22.79
CA LYS A 718 -61.51 -46.01 23.04
C LYS A 718 -61.47 -46.93 24.26
N PHE A 719 -62.22 -46.64 25.31
CA PHE A 719 -62.47 -47.60 26.39
C PHE A 719 -63.80 -48.31 26.16
N VAL A 720 -63.74 -49.64 26.04
CA VAL A 720 -64.90 -50.53 25.99
C VAL A 720 -65.14 -51.06 27.40
N ALA A 721 -66.29 -50.74 27.98
CA ALA A 721 -66.67 -51.20 29.31
C ALA A 721 -67.03 -52.70 29.30
N ASN A 722 -66.93 -53.33 30.46
CA ASN A 722 -67.47 -54.66 30.72
C ASN A 722 -68.67 -54.53 31.66
N ASP A 723 -69.86 -54.33 31.09
CA ASP A 723 -71.08 -53.99 31.81
C ASP A 723 -71.31 -54.93 33.00
N ALA A 724 -71.36 -56.24 32.79
CA ALA A 724 -71.56 -57.24 33.86
C ALA A 724 -70.51 -57.25 34.99
N ALA A 725 -69.34 -56.62 34.81
CA ALA A 725 -68.36 -56.43 35.89
C ALA A 725 -68.47 -55.08 36.59
N ILE A 726 -69.14 -54.11 35.97
CA ILE A 726 -69.46 -52.81 36.58
C ILE A 726 -70.77 -52.93 37.38
N GLU A 727 -71.81 -53.57 36.85
CA GLU A 727 -73.09 -53.88 37.55
C GLU A 727 -72.91 -54.71 38.84
N ALA A 728 -71.76 -55.35 39.02
CA ALA A 728 -71.47 -56.16 40.22
C ALA A 728 -70.80 -55.35 41.35
N LEU A 729 -70.89 -54.01 41.33
CA LEU A 729 -70.14 -53.10 42.22
C LEU A 729 -71.00 -52.43 43.29
N GLN A 730 -71.19 -53.11 44.42
CA GLN A 730 -71.80 -52.56 45.64
C GLN A 730 -71.45 -51.09 45.98
N SER A 731 -72.46 -50.37 46.50
CA SER A 731 -72.45 -48.91 46.70
C SER A 731 -71.26 -48.45 47.54
N GLY A 732 -70.40 -47.63 46.93
CA GLY A 732 -69.16 -47.14 47.54
C GLY A 732 -67.90 -47.86 47.06
N SER A 733 -68.05 -48.94 46.29
CA SER A 733 -66.98 -49.54 45.48
C SER A 733 -66.69 -48.64 44.29
N ASN A 734 -65.70 -47.77 44.43
CA ASN A 734 -65.37 -46.76 43.43
C ASN A 734 -63.99 -47.02 42.78
N PRO A 735 -63.84 -48.04 41.91
CA PRO A 735 -62.56 -48.34 41.28
C PRO A 735 -62.14 -47.22 40.31
N SER A 736 -60.86 -46.84 40.39
CA SER A 736 -60.24 -45.85 39.50
C SER A 736 -59.19 -46.54 38.63
N LEU A 737 -59.42 -46.55 37.33
CA LEU A 737 -58.51 -47.11 36.34
C LEU A 737 -57.61 -46.00 35.81
N VAL A 738 -56.29 -46.21 35.87
CA VAL A 738 -55.29 -45.23 35.42
C VAL A 738 -54.40 -45.88 34.38
N TYR A 739 -54.52 -45.43 33.15
CA TYR A 739 -53.72 -45.90 32.02
C TYR A 739 -52.68 -44.85 31.67
N ALA A 740 -51.39 -45.17 31.86
CA ALA A 740 -50.31 -44.29 31.44
C ALA A 740 -50.16 -44.32 29.91
N VAL A 741 -50.17 -43.13 29.32
CA VAL A 741 -49.96 -42.89 27.89
C VAL A 741 -48.77 -41.94 27.71
N THR A 742 -47.98 -42.17 26.68
CA THR A 742 -46.87 -41.30 26.31
C THR A 742 -46.99 -40.84 24.87
N ALA A 743 -46.46 -39.66 24.56
CA ALA A 743 -46.27 -39.18 23.20
C ALA A 743 -44.82 -38.74 22.98
N SER A 744 -44.31 -38.95 21.78
CA SER A 744 -42.99 -38.49 21.32
C SER A 744 -43.07 -37.98 19.88
N ALA A 745 -42.49 -36.82 19.61
CA ALA A 745 -42.07 -36.42 18.27
C ALA A 745 -40.61 -36.89 18.03
N ASP A 746 -40.24 -37.08 16.76
CA ASP A 746 -38.92 -37.14 16.10
C ASP A 746 -37.66 -37.71 16.83
N GLY A 747 -37.84 -38.42 17.93
CA GLY A 747 -36.79 -39.01 18.78
C GLY A 747 -36.76 -38.50 20.22
N ALA A 748 -37.58 -37.49 20.53
CA ALA A 748 -37.72 -36.85 21.84
C ALA A 748 -38.01 -37.84 22.98
N THR A 749 -37.54 -37.50 24.18
CA THR A 749 -37.98 -38.21 25.40
C THR A 749 -39.46 -37.95 25.67
N SER A 750 -40.26 -39.00 25.65
CA SER A 750 -41.71 -38.88 25.70
C SER A 750 -42.26 -38.36 27.04
N ALA A 751 -43.15 -37.37 27.01
CA ALA A 751 -43.91 -37.00 28.20
C ALA A 751 -44.95 -38.08 28.53
N SER A 752 -45.12 -38.36 29.83
CA SER A 752 -46.07 -39.36 30.33
C SER A 752 -47.23 -38.69 31.06
N GLN A 753 -48.45 -39.03 30.65
CA GLN A 753 -49.68 -38.58 31.29
C GLN A 753 -50.65 -39.76 31.44
N SER A 754 -51.83 -39.55 32.01
CA SER A 754 -52.81 -40.61 32.28
C SER A 754 -54.16 -40.35 31.61
N ILE A 755 -54.75 -41.44 31.12
CA ILE A 755 -56.20 -41.57 30.93
C ILE A 755 -56.74 -42.16 32.23
N THR A 756 -57.57 -41.40 32.94
CA THR A 756 -58.19 -41.78 34.22
C THR A 756 -59.68 -42.04 34.02
N LEU A 757 -60.13 -43.24 34.36
CA LEU A 757 -61.52 -43.66 34.29
C LEU A 757 -62.00 -43.99 35.70
N GLY A 758 -62.83 -43.10 36.26
CA GLY A 758 -63.49 -43.33 37.54
C GLY A 758 -64.78 -44.12 37.34
N ILE A 759 -64.94 -45.23 38.06
CA ILE A 759 -66.19 -45.96 38.13
C ILE A 759 -66.79 -45.71 39.51
N THR A 760 -68.10 -45.49 39.58
CA THR A 760 -68.86 -45.41 40.83
C THR A 760 -69.87 -46.55 40.81
N GLY A 761 -69.76 -47.45 41.79
CA GLY A 761 -70.63 -48.60 41.95
C GLY A 761 -71.99 -48.27 42.57
N GLY A 762 -73.01 -48.95 42.08
CA GLY A 762 -74.41 -48.91 42.48
C GLY A 762 -74.73 -49.82 43.66
N ASN A 763 -75.99 -49.91 44.08
CA ASN A 763 -76.44 -51.09 44.84
C ASN A 763 -77.81 -51.46 44.31
N ASP A 764 -77.88 -52.62 43.68
CA ASP A 764 -79.10 -53.10 43.07
C ASP A 764 -80.07 -53.60 44.14
N ALA A 765 -81.34 -53.67 43.75
CA ALA A 765 -82.38 -54.21 44.61
C ALA A 765 -82.37 -55.75 44.54
N PRO A 766 -82.39 -56.46 45.68
CA PRO A 766 -82.65 -57.90 45.69
C PRO A 766 -84.00 -58.18 45.03
N ARG A 767 -84.17 -59.38 44.48
CA ARG A 767 -85.41 -59.83 43.84
C ARG A 767 -85.80 -61.22 44.35
N ASP A 768 -87.03 -61.62 44.08
CA ASP A 768 -87.56 -62.98 44.26
C ASP A 768 -87.29 -63.60 45.65
N LEU A 769 -88.18 -63.30 46.62
CA LEU A 769 -88.11 -63.91 47.95
C LEU A 769 -88.81 -65.27 47.98
N THR A 770 -88.23 -66.21 48.70
CA THR A 770 -88.82 -67.53 48.96
C THR A 770 -89.18 -67.65 50.44
N LEU A 771 -90.35 -68.21 50.74
CA LEU A 771 -90.74 -68.66 52.07
C LEU A 771 -90.72 -70.19 52.06
N THR A 772 -89.94 -70.80 52.96
CA THR A 772 -89.94 -72.25 53.19
C THR A 772 -90.55 -72.49 54.56
N ALA A 773 -91.59 -73.32 54.69
CA ALA A 773 -92.25 -73.47 55.99
C ALA A 773 -91.44 -74.32 56.99
N GLU A 774 -91.86 -74.31 58.25
CA GLU A 774 -91.23 -75.05 59.34
C GLU A 774 -91.86 -76.45 59.50
N THR A 775 -91.18 -77.48 59.00
CA THR A 775 -91.61 -78.89 59.03
C THR A 775 -91.52 -79.56 60.42
N SER A 776 -91.35 -78.78 61.49
CA SER A 776 -91.06 -79.28 62.84
C SER A 776 -92.29 -79.28 63.75
N ASN A 777 -92.80 -80.48 64.08
CA ASN A 777 -93.97 -80.70 64.96
C ASN A 777 -93.82 -80.16 66.40
N ALA A 778 -92.72 -79.47 66.74
CA ALA A 778 -92.46 -78.95 68.09
C ALA A 778 -93.39 -77.78 68.51
N PHE A 779 -94.03 -77.08 67.57
CA PHE A 779 -94.83 -75.88 67.85
C PHE A 779 -96.21 -75.84 67.18
N ILE A 780 -96.59 -76.89 66.46
CA ILE A 780 -97.93 -77.06 65.88
C ILE A 780 -98.84 -77.68 66.95
N THR A 781 -100.08 -77.19 67.06
CA THR A 781 -101.08 -77.77 67.95
C THR A 781 -101.55 -79.14 67.42
N GLY A 782 -102.25 -79.94 68.23
CA GLY A 782 -102.76 -81.27 67.80
C GLY A 782 -103.76 -81.24 66.63
N ASN A 783 -104.05 -80.06 66.08
CA ASN A 783 -104.98 -79.80 64.98
C ASN A 783 -104.29 -78.98 63.86
N GLY A 784 -103.00 -79.22 63.57
CA GLY A 784 -102.32 -78.66 62.39
C GLY A 784 -101.98 -77.15 62.40
N VAL A 785 -102.47 -76.35 63.35
CA VAL A 785 -102.26 -74.88 63.36
C VAL A 785 -101.15 -74.44 64.35
N PRO A 786 -100.24 -73.51 63.97
CA PRO A 786 -99.21 -72.94 64.83
C PRO A 786 -99.74 -72.38 66.17
N GLY A 787 -99.09 -72.80 67.25
CA GLY A 787 -99.38 -72.32 68.60
C GLY A 787 -98.92 -70.88 68.87
N ASN A 788 -98.98 -70.47 70.14
CA ASN A 788 -98.47 -69.16 70.57
C ASN A 788 -96.93 -69.12 70.46
N ASN A 789 -96.37 -68.13 69.74
CA ASN A 789 -94.96 -68.13 69.29
C ASN A 789 -94.62 -69.29 68.31
N GLY A 790 -95.60 -69.80 67.56
CA GLY A 790 -95.40 -70.84 66.56
C GLY A 790 -94.59 -70.32 65.37
N ALA A 791 -93.52 -71.02 65.02
CA ALA A 791 -92.79 -70.73 63.79
C ALA A 791 -93.64 -71.16 62.58
N ILE A 792 -93.55 -70.40 61.49
CA ILE A 792 -94.31 -70.63 60.26
C ILE A 792 -93.37 -71.02 59.13
N GLY A 793 -92.24 -70.33 58.99
CA GLY A 793 -91.26 -70.57 57.93
C GLY A 793 -90.03 -69.69 58.05
N THR A 794 -89.07 -69.87 57.14
CA THR A 794 -87.90 -69.00 56.99
C THR A 794 -87.90 -68.38 55.59
N ILE A 795 -87.62 -67.08 55.52
CA ILE A 795 -87.61 -66.29 54.29
C ILE A 795 -86.18 -66.06 53.82
N SER A 796 -85.93 -66.22 52.51
CA SER A 796 -84.62 -66.01 51.90
C SER A 796 -84.73 -65.35 50.52
N VAL A 797 -83.62 -64.78 50.03
CA VAL A 797 -83.50 -64.24 48.65
C VAL A 797 -83.03 -65.35 47.72
N THR A 798 -83.62 -65.46 46.53
CA THR A 798 -83.26 -66.50 45.55
C THR A 798 -81.81 -66.35 45.07
N ALA A 799 -81.07 -67.46 44.98
CA ALA A 799 -79.66 -67.44 44.58
C ALA A 799 -79.48 -66.93 43.13
N GLY A 800 -78.78 -65.80 42.97
CA GLY A 800 -78.48 -65.19 41.67
C GLY A 800 -79.56 -64.26 41.11
N SER A 801 -80.57 -63.90 41.90
CA SER A 801 -81.59 -62.89 41.57
C SER A 801 -81.15 -61.44 41.83
N ASP A 802 -79.98 -61.27 42.45
CA ASP A 802 -79.38 -59.99 42.85
C ASP A 802 -77.99 -59.87 42.18
N PRO A 803 -77.73 -58.83 41.36
CA PRO A 803 -76.42 -58.59 40.73
C PRO A 803 -75.28 -58.36 41.74
N ASP A 804 -75.58 -57.82 42.93
CA ASP A 804 -74.63 -57.57 44.01
C ASP A 804 -74.24 -58.88 44.73
N ALA A 805 -73.42 -59.68 44.04
CA ALA A 805 -73.01 -61.01 44.47
C ALA A 805 -72.42 -61.03 45.90
N GLY A 806 -73.17 -61.60 46.84
CA GLY A 806 -72.71 -61.87 48.21
C GLY A 806 -73.14 -60.86 49.29
N GLY A 807 -74.14 -60.01 49.00
CA GLY A 807 -74.75 -59.14 50.02
C GLY A 807 -75.33 -59.91 51.22
N SER A 808 -75.28 -59.29 52.40
CA SER A 808 -76.02 -59.76 53.58
C SER A 808 -77.42 -59.17 53.60
N TYR A 809 -78.44 -60.01 53.48
CA TYR A 809 -79.84 -59.60 53.53
C TYR A 809 -80.33 -59.47 54.96
N SER A 810 -81.24 -58.51 55.18
CA SER A 810 -82.02 -58.38 56.40
C SER A 810 -83.50 -58.36 56.09
N PHE A 811 -84.31 -59.05 56.89
CA PHE A 811 -85.75 -59.20 56.66
C PHE A 811 -86.57 -58.50 57.73
N SER A 812 -87.73 -57.95 57.34
CA SER A 812 -88.66 -57.31 58.26
C SER A 812 -90.10 -57.43 57.79
N LEU A 813 -91.06 -57.42 58.72
CA LEU A 813 -92.48 -57.42 58.37
C LEU A 813 -92.86 -56.05 57.78
N PHE A 814 -93.30 -56.03 56.53
CA PHE A 814 -93.78 -54.81 55.88
C PHE A 814 -95.26 -54.57 56.16
N SER A 815 -96.09 -55.61 56.05
CA SER A 815 -97.50 -55.58 56.47
C SER A 815 -98.02 -57.00 56.72
N ALA A 816 -99.05 -57.16 57.55
CA ALA A 816 -99.85 -58.37 57.53
C ALA A 816 -101.34 -58.02 57.65
N LYS A 817 -102.17 -58.76 56.90
CA LYS A 817 -103.64 -58.61 56.88
C LYS A 817 -104.30 -59.95 57.13
N SER A 818 -105.56 -59.91 57.55
CA SER A 818 -106.39 -61.08 57.80
C SER A 818 -107.79 -60.93 57.19
N GLY A 819 -108.46 -62.05 56.99
CA GLY A 819 -109.83 -62.15 56.49
C GLY A 819 -110.38 -63.55 56.70
N VAL A 820 -111.70 -63.69 56.80
CA VAL A 820 -112.34 -65.01 56.93
C VAL A 820 -112.13 -65.82 55.65
N LEU A 821 -111.94 -67.13 55.77
CA LEU A 821 -111.81 -68.05 54.64
C LEU A 821 -112.99 -67.91 53.67
N GLY A 822 -112.71 -67.90 52.37
CA GLY A 822 -113.71 -67.63 51.31
C GLY A 822 -114.10 -66.15 51.14
N ALA A 823 -113.54 -65.21 51.91
CA ALA A 823 -113.80 -63.78 51.69
C ALA A 823 -113.10 -63.24 50.42
N ALA A 824 -113.85 -62.48 49.62
CA ALA A 824 -113.34 -61.84 48.40
C ALA A 824 -112.28 -60.74 48.65
N SER A 825 -112.11 -60.28 49.90
CA SER A 825 -111.15 -59.24 50.27
C SER A 825 -110.66 -59.41 51.70
N ILE A 826 -109.35 -59.31 51.88
CA ILE A 826 -108.62 -59.43 53.16
C ILE A 826 -108.19 -58.01 53.58
N SER A 827 -108.50 -57.58 54.80
CA SER A 827 -108.23 -56.19 55.21
C SER A 827 -108.20 -55.91 56.72
N THR A 828 -108.39 -56.89 57.61
CA THR A 828 -108.17 -56.64 59.04
C THR A 828 -106.68 -56.63 59.32
N ASP A 829 -106.20 -55.64 60.08
CA ASP A 829 -104.78 -55.55 60.41
C ASP A 829 -104.36 -56.74 61.28
N ALA A 830 -103.36 -57.48 60.80
CA ALA A 830 -102.75 -58.62 61.48
C ALA A 830 -101.26 -58.40 61.74
N SER A 831 -100.72 -57.19 61.54
CA SER A 831 -99.30 -56.88 61.70
C SER A 831 -98.74 -57.23 63.08
N GLY A 832 -99.56 -57.12 64.14
CA GLY A 832 -99.18 -57.54 65.50
C GLY A 832 -99.22 -59.05 65.75
N LEU A 833 -99.82 -59.84 64.84
CA LEU A 833 -99.94 -61.30 64.92
C LEU A 833 -98.72 -62.03 64.32
N PHE A 834 -97.93 -61.37 63.48
CA PHE A 834 -96.76 -61.96 62.83
C PHE A 834 -95.49 -61.26 63.27
N ALA A 835 -94.39 -62.01 63.34
CA ALA A 835 -93.05 -61.49 63.56
C ALA A 835 -92.08 -62.12 62.57
N VAL A 836 -91.33 -61.26 61.87
CA VAL A 836 -90.21 -61.64 61.01
C VAL A 836 -88.92 -61.22 61.70
N SER A 837 -88.02 -62.16 61.93
CA SER A 837 -86.67 -61.87 62.43
C SER A 837 -85.80 -61.28 61.32
N SER A 838 -84.74 -60.56 61.69
CA SER A 838 -83.77 -60.02 60.71
C SER A 838 -83.07 -61.11 59.88
N ALA A 839 -83.11 -62.37 60.32
CA ALA A 839 -82.56 -63.53 59.63
C ALA A 839 -83.61 -64.31 58.79
N GLY A 840 -84.82 -63.77 58.61
CA GLY A 840 -85.84 -64.34 57.72
C GLY A 840 -86.90 -65.21 58.39
N ALA A 841 -86.67 -65.72 59.62
CA ALA A 841 -87.66 -66.55 60.31
C ALA A 841 -88.97 -65.80 60.57
N LEU A 842 -90.06 -66.29 59.99
CA LEU A 842 -91.45 -65.86 60.12
C LEU A 842 -92.17 -66.71 61.17
N SER A 843 -92.90 -66.06 62.08
CA SER A 843 -93.60 -66.70 63.20
C SER A 843 -94.90 -65.98 63.53
N SER A 844 -95.85 -66.70 64.14
CA SER A 844 -97.04 -66.13 64.77
C SER A 844 -96.75 -65.73 66.21
N THR A 845 -97.05 -64.51 66.62
CA THR A 845 -96.84 -64.00 68.00
C THR A 845 -97.89 -64.54 68.98
N THR A 846 -99.08 -64.84 68.47
CA THR A 846 -100.14 -65.60 69.15
C THR A 846 -100.72 -66.63 68.18
N GLY A 847 -101.34 -67.71 68.69
CA GLY A 847 -101.88 -68.76 67.83
C GLY A 847 -102.86 -68.21 66.77
N LEU A 848 -102.77 -68.75 65.55
CA LEU A 848 -103.60 -68.29 64.44
C LEU A 848 -105.07 -68.66 64.66
N ALA A 849 -105.98 -67.80 64.20
CA ALA A 849 -107.41 -68.09 64.24
C ALA A 849 -107.76 -69.12 63.17
N SER A 850 -108.66 -70.04 63.48
CA SER A 850 -109.25 -71.00 62.54
C SER A 850 -110.13 -70.30 61.48
N GLY A 851 -110.28 -70.91 60.30
CA GLY A 851 -111.13 -70.41 59.21
C GLY A 851 -110.70 -69.06 58.66
N THR A 852 -109.39 -68.80 58.57
CA THR A 852 -108.83 -67.47 58.32
C THR A 852 -107.70 -67.51 57.28
N ILE A 853 -107.72 -66.56 56.34
CA ILE A 853 -106.58 -66.28 55.45
C ILE A 853 -105.81 -65.10 56.02
N TYR A 854 -104.49 -65.20 56.02
CA TYR A 854 -103.55 -64.14 56.33
C TYR A 854 -102.69 -63.84 55.11
N GLU A 855 -102.54 -62.57 54.73
CA GLU A 855 -101.56 -62.12 53.73
C GLU A 855 -100.42 -61.41 54.46
N VAL A 856 -99.20 -61.90 54.33
CA VAL A 856 -98.00 -61.42 55.04
C VAL A 856 -96.99 -60.88 54.02
N THR A 857 -96.86 -59.57 53.95
CA THR A 857 -95.85 -58.90 53.13
C THR A 857 -94.56 -58.73 53.92
N VAL A 858 -93.44 -59.23 53.39
CA VAL A 858 -92.11 -59.15 54.01
C VAL A 858 -91.18 -58.34 53.12
N GLN A 859 -90.45 -57.42 53.75
CA GLN A 859 -89.42 -56.62 53.10
C GLN A 859 -88.05 -57.26 53.35
N ALA A 860 -87.36 -57.64 52.27
CA ALA A 860 -85.92 -57.84 52.26
C ALA A 860 -85.24 -56.48 52.06
N SER A 861 -84.10 -56.28 52.72
CA SER A 861 -83.25 -55.09 52.58
C SER A 861 -81.79 -55.51 52.52
N GLN A 862 -81.10 -55.08 51.46
CA GLN A 862 -79.66 -55.23 51.29
C GLN A 862 -78.96 -53.89 51.59
N GLY A 863 -77.73 -53.93 52.11
CA GLY A 863 -76.94 -52.73 52.45
C GLY A 863 -77.17 -52.18 53.86
N SER A 864 -76.83 -50.91 54.10
CA SER A 864 -77.02 -50.26 55.41
C SER A 864 -77.22 -48.74 55.32
N GLY A 865 -78.05 -48.18 56.20
CA GLY A 865 -78.22 -46.73 56.32
C GLY A 865 -79.17 -46.13 55.28
N ALA A 866 -78.68 -45.19 54.46
CA ALA A 866 -79.49 -44.42 53.51
C ALA A 866 -79.53 -45.01 52.09
N THR A 867 -78.65 -45.97 51.80
CA THR A 867 -78.59 -46.76 50.56
C THR A 867 -79.02 -48.19 50.88
N LEU A 868 -80.27 -48.34 51.33
CA LEU A 868 -80.93 -49.63 51.48
C LEU A 868 -81.69 -49.93 50.19
N ALA A 869 -81.28 -50.97 49.48
CA ALA A 869 -82.04 -51.49 48.37
C ALA A 869 -83.05 -52.50 48.91
N THR A 870 -84.35 -52.27 48.65
CA THR A 870 -85.44 -52.99 49.34
C THR A 870 -86.42 -53.62 48.37
N TYR A 871 -86.84 -54.84 48.67
CA TYR A 871 -87.83 -55.59 47.90
C TYR A 871 -88.89 -56.19 48.81
N ASN A 872 -90.15 -56.17 48.37
CA ASN A 872 -91.31 -56.60 49.16
C ASN A 872 -92.02 -57.74 48.46
N GLU A 873 -92.13 -58.90 49.12
CA GLU A 873 -92.88 -60.06 48.64
C GLU A 873 -94.09 -60.34 49.55
N THR A 874 -95.17 -60.93 49.02
CA THR A 874 -96.36 -61.27 49.84
C THR A 874 -96.72 -62.75 49.76
N PHE A 875 -96.69 -63.40 50.91
CA PHE A 875 -97.05 -64.80 51.11
C PHE A 875 -98.44 -64.90 51.77
N SER A 876 -99.16 -66.01 51.60
CA SER A 876 -100.37 -66.26 52.39
C SER A 876 -100.21 -67.41 53.39
N VAL A 877 -100.97 -67.35 54.48
CA VAL A 877 -101.14 -68.46 55.43
C VAL A 877 -102.64 -68.67 55.61
N VAL A 878 -103.12 -69.87 55.34
CA VAL A 878 -104.55 -70.23 55.29
C VAL A 878 -104.84 -71.29 56.35
N THR A 879 -105.87 -71.08 57.18
CA THR A 879 -106.28 -72.02 58.24
C THR A 879 -107.73 -72.46 58.08
N GLY A 880 -108.01 -73.76 58.25
CA GLY A 880 -109.36 -74.31 58.37
C GLY A 880 -109.97 -74.15 59.77
N THR A 881 -111.21 -74.59 59.95
CA THR A 881 -112.15 -74.21 61.00
C THR A 881 -112.04 -75.03 62.30
N ASN A 882 -111.42 -76.21 62.23
CA ASN A 882 -110.64 -76.82 63.30
C ASN A 882 -111.33 -77.21 64.62
N ALA A 883 -112.67 -77.41 64.64
CA ALA A 883 -113.35 -77.92 65.83
C ALA A 883 -114.66 -78.69 65.55
N GLY A 884 -114.63 -80.01 65.81
CA GLY A 884 -115.84 -80.78 66.10
C GLY A 884 -116.22 -80.70 67.58
N THR A 885 -117.41 -80.18 67.91
CA THR A 885 -118.26 -80.72 68.99
C THR A 885 -119.67 -80.11 68.93
N GLU A 886 -120.68 -80.97 68.85
CA GLU A 886 -122.10 -80.60 68.88
C GLU A 886 -122.55 -80.18 70.30
N THR A 887 -123.36 -79.13 70.42
CA THR A 887 -124.51 -79.19 71.36
C THR A 887 -125.70 -78.36 70.88
N LEU A 888 -126.82 -79.03 70.62
CA LEU A 888 -128.09 -78.47 70.19
C LEU A 888 -128.82 -77.67 71.32
N PRO A 889 -130.11 -77.35 71.15
CA PRO A 889 -130.65 -76.00 71.21
C PRO A 889 -130.63 -75.41 72.63
N GLY A 890 -129.56 -74.66 72.94
CA GLY A 890 -129.43 -73.83 74.15
C GLY A 890 -128.74 -72.47 73.93
N GLY A 891 -128.19 -72.22 72.73
CA GLY A 891 -127.45 -71.00 72.39
C GLY A 891 -125.93 -71.21 72.37
N GLY A 892 -125.42 -71.75 71.26
CA GLY A 892 -124.01 -72.00 70.96
C GLY A 892 -123.91 -72.42 69.48
N TYR A 893 -122.81 -72.09 68.80
CA TYR A 893 -122.76 -72.01 67.33
C TYR A 893 -122.73 -73.37 66.61
N ASP A 894 -123.31 -73.39 65.42
CA ASP A 894 -123.24 -74.47 64.44
C ASP A 894 -122.17 -74.12 63.39
N PHE A 895 -121.05 -74.83 63.45
CA PHE A 895 -120.01 -74.90 62.42
C PHE A 895 -119.93 -76.39 62.06
N SER A 896 -120.73 -76.82 61.08
CA SER A 896 -121.10 -78.22 60.93
C SER A 896 -119.93 -79.11 60.47
N SER A 897 -119.22 -79.65 61.46
CA SER A 897 -118.40 -80.85 61.45
C SER A 897 -117.17 -80.90 60.53
N GLY A 898 -116.17 -80.04 60.78
CA GLY A 898 -114.75 -80.30 60.49
C GLY A 898 -114.29 -80.25 59.04
N ASP A 899 -115.11 -80.78 58.12
CA ASP A 899 -114.80 -81.01 56.71
C ASP A 899 -114.84 -79.68 55.92
N ASP A 900 -113.68 -79.05 55.69
CA ASP A 900 -113.55 -77.76 55.02
C ASP A 900 -113.28 -77.89 53.51
N VAL A 901 -113.69 -76.86 52.74
CA VAL A 901 -113.26 -76.71 51.34
C VAL A 901 -112.43 -75.43 51.21
N ILE A 902 -111.13 -75.60 51.02
CA ILE A 902 -110.13 -74.54 51.07
C ILE A 902 -109.62 -74.23 49.67
N TYR A 903 -109.56 -72.95 49.35
CA TYR A 903 -108.90 -72.44 48.15
C TYR A 903 -107.81 -71.46 48.58
N GLY A 904 -106.57 -71.72 48.17
CA GLY A 904 -105.48 -70.76 48.19
C GLY A 904 -105.63 -69.67 47.12
N ARG A 905 -104.53 -68.97 46.88
CA ARG A 905 -104.43 -67.74 46.06
C ARG A 905 -103.40 -67.94 44.94
N GLN A 906 -103.03 -66.85 44.27
CA GLN A 906 -102.08 -66.86 43.15
C GLN A 906 -100.64 -66.53 43.61
N ASN A 907 -100.35 -66.81 44.89
CA ASN A 907 -99.08 -66.54 45.55
C ASN A 907 -98.66 -67.82 46.28
N VAL A 908 -97.40 -67.89 46.72
CA VAL A 908 -96.93 -68.92 47.65
C VAL A 908 -97.76 -68.90 48.94
N ASP A 909 -98.54 -69.96 49.14
CA ASP A 909 -99.45 -70.14 50.26
C ASP A 909 -99.02 -71.31 51.17
N ILE A 910 -99.13 -71.13 52.49
CA ILE A 910 -99.07 -72.23 53.47
C ILE A 910 -100.50 -72.53 53.92
N ILE A 911 -101.02 -73.70 53.57
CA ILE A 911 -102.40 -74.11 53.83
C ILE A 911 -102.44 -75.18 54.92
N LEU A 912 -103.24 -74.94 55.95
CA LEU A 912 -103.39 -75.77 57.14
C LEU A 912 -104.88 -76.07 57.34
N ALA A 913 -105.39 -77.18 56.79
CA ALA A 913 -106.83 -77.45 56.79
C ALA A 913 -107.35 -77.88 58.18
N GLY A 914 -106.82 -78.97 58.73
CA GLY A 914 -106.73 -79.20 60.17
C GLY A 914 -107.34 -80.50 60.69
N SER A 915 -108.67 -80.58 60.79
CA SER A 915 -109.36 -81.73 61.41
C SER A 915 -110.79 -81.91 60.90
N GLY A 916 -110.93 -82.81 59.92
CA GLY A 916 -112.14 -83.14 59.18
C GLY A 916 -111.73 -83.81 57.86
N ASP A 917 -112.70 -84.26 57.06
CA ASP A 917 -112.43 -84.78 55.72
C ASP A 917 -112.29 -83.58 54.74
N ASP A 918 -111.10 -82.98 54.67
CA ASP A 918 -110.88 -81.68 54.03
C ASP A 918 -110.70 -81.77 52.50
N THR A 919 -111.02 -80.71 51.75
CA THR A 919 -110.68 -80.57 50.32
C THR A 919 -109.93 -79.28 50.07
N VAL A 920 -108.66 -79.37 49.66
CA VAL A 920 -107.76 -78.21 49.48
C VAL A 920 -107.38 -78.03 48.02
N PHE A 921 -107.33 -76.78 47.55
CA PHE A 921 -106.77 -76.38 46.26
C PHE A 921 -105.75 -75.24 46.49
N GLY A 922 -104.46 -75.46 46.24
CA GLY A 922 -103.40 -74.45 46.33
C GLY A 922 -103.62 -73.29 45.34
N GLN A 923 -103.60 -73.64 44.04
CA GLN A 923 -103.83 -72.84 42.83
C GLN A 923 -102.57 -72.58 41.99
N ASP A 924 -102.00 -71.37 42.07
CA ASP A 924 -100.85 -70.94 41.26
C ASP A 924 -99.81 -70.37 42.24
N GLY A 925 -98.70 -71.07 42.44
CA GLY A 925 -97.74 -70.77 43.51
C GLY A 925 -96.90 -72.02 43.82
N ASN A 926 -95.82 -71.86 44.59
CA ASN A 926 -95.16 -73.03 45.18
C ASN A 926 -95.78 -73.24 46.56
N ASP A 927 -96.90 -73.96 46.63
CA ASP A 927 -97.71 -74.01 47.84
C ASP A 927 -97.29 -75.13 48.79
N GLU A 928 -97.47 -74.92 50.10
CA GLU A 928 -97.27 -75.96 51.11
C GLU A 928 -98.60 -76.34 51.77
N ILE A 929 -99.06 -77.57 51.54
CA ILE A 929 -100.40 -78.03 51.87
C ILE A 929 -100.36 -79.11 52.95
N HIS A 930 -100.93 -78.79 54.11
CA HIS A 930 -101.18 -79.72 55.21
C HIS A 930 -102.68 -80.00 55.25
N GLY A 931 -103.08 -81.22 54.92
CA GLY A 931 -104.47 -81.68 55.10
C GLY A 931 -104.82 -81.67 56.59
N GLY A 932 -104.23 -82.58 57.35
CA GLY A 932 -104.43 -82.63 58.80
C GLY A 932 -104.91 -84.00 59.19
N THR A 933 -105.92 -84.10 60.05
CA THR A 933 -106.47 -85.41 60.46
C THR A 933 -107.85 -85.63 59.85
N GLY A 934 -107.99 -86.63 58.97
CA GLY A 934 -109.26 -86.92 58.30
C GLY A 934 -109.11 -87.88 57.13
N ILE A 935 -109.88 -87.63 56.08
CA ILE A 935 -109.76 -88.22 54.75
C ILE A 935 -109.68 -87.08 53.75
N ASP A 936 -108.48 -86.58 53.53
CA ASP A 936 -108.29 -85.31 52.83
C ASP A 936 -108.16 -85.49 51.31
N LEU A 937 -108.55 -84.47 50.54
CA LEU A 937 -108.39 -84.38 49.10
C LEU A 937 -107.62 -83.10 48.74
N LEU A 938 -106.34 -83.25 48.42
CA LEU A 938 -105.39 -82.15 48.25
C LEU A 938 -105.04 -81.96 46.78
N PHE A 939 -105.16 -80.74 46.27
CA PHE A 939 -104.69 -80.33 44.95
C PHE A 939 -103.65 -79.21 45.13
N GLY A 940 -102.48 -79.34 44.52
CA GLY A 940 -101.45 -78.30 44.50
C GLY A 940 -101.85 -77.23 43.49
N GLY A 941 -101.48 -77.46 42.24
CA GLY A 941 -102.08 -76.81 41.08
C GLY A 941 -101.06 -76.61 39.97
N LYS A 942 -100.37 -75.47 39.97
CA LYS A 942 -99.24 -75.18 39.08
C LYS A 942 -98.07 -74.65 39.88
N ASP A 943 -96.89 -74.95 39.33
CA ASP A 943 -95.56 -74.66 39.87
C ASP A 943 -95.06 -75.81 40.77
N ASN A 944 -94.38 -75.59 41.90
CA ASN A 944 -93.72 -76.66 42.68
C ASN A 944 -94.33 -76.81 44.07
N ASP A 945 -95.27 -77.73 44.24
CA ASP A 945 -96.07 -77.86 45.47
C ASP A 945 -95.50 -78.88 46.46
N SER A 946 -95.73 -78.65 47.76
CA SER A 946 -95.28 -79.51 48.86
C SER A 946 -96.47 -80.01 49.70
N PHE A 947 -96.74 -81.31 49.66
CA PHE A 947 -97.83 -81.93 50.41
C PHE A 947 -97.30 -82.57 51.70
N VAL A 948 -97.72 -82.07 52.86
CA VAL A 948 -97.10 -82.40 54.15
C VAL A 948 -97.99 -83.32 54.99
N PHE A 949 -97.44 -84.48 55.38
CA PHE A 949 -98.12 -85.48 56.19
C PHE A 949 -97.39 -85.71 57.52
N SER A 950 -98.15 -85.70 58.62
CA SER A 950 -97.68 -86.03 59.98
C SER A 950 -98.16 -87.40 60.44
N ALA A 951 -97.50 -87.99 61.44
CA ALA A 951 -97.85 -89.33 61.91
C ALA A 951 -99.31 -89.47 62.37
N GLY A 952 -99.97 -90.50 61.86
CA GLY A 952 -101.35 -90.86 62.19
C GLY A 952 -102.42 -89.90 61.66
N ASN A 953 -102.07 -89.00 60.74
CA ASN A 953 -103.00 -88.08 60.07
C ASN A 953 -103.96 -88.81 59.12
N THR A 954 -103.40 -89.65 58.25
CA THR A 954 -104.11 -90.47 57.26
C THR A 954 -104.19 -91.93 57.72
N GLY A 955 -105.29 -92.61 57.39
CA GLY A 955 -105.51 -94.03 57.72
C GLY A 955 -105.00 -95.02 56.66
N ILE A 956 -104.81 -96.28 57.06
CA ILE A 956 -104.14 -97.31 56.26
C ILE A 956 -105.00 -98.05 55.20
N THR A 957 -106.19 -97.52 54.86
CA THR A 957 -107.11 -98.16 53.89
C THR A 957 -107.58 -97.19 52.83
N LEU A 958 -107.87 -97.66 51.61
CA LEU A 958 -108.40 -96.83 50.51
C LEU A 958 -109.70 -96.06 50.83
N ALA A 959 -110.39 -96.39 51.92
CA ALA A 959 -111.61 -95.72 52.37
C ALA A 959 -111.38 -94.75 53.54
N THR A 960 -110.12 -94.56 53.94
CA THR A 960 -109.69 -93.77 55.10
C THR A 960 -108.36 -93.06 54.84
N ALA A 961 -107.96 -92.90 53.58
CA ALA A 961 -106.63 -92.46 53.19
C ALA A 961 -106.71 -91.18 52.37
N ASP A 962 -105.86 -90.23 52.72
CA ASP A 962 -105.74 -88.95 52.02
C ASP A 962 -105.36 -89.16 50.55
N THR A 963 -105.85 -88.27 49.70
CA THR A 963 -105.70 -88.32 48.25
C THR A 963 -105.09 -87.02 47.73
N ILE A 964 -103.97 -87.12 47.02
CA ILE A 964 -103.46 -86.01 46.20
C ILE A 964 -104.08 -86.11 44.80
N GLY A 965 -104.63 -84.99 44.32
CA GLY A 965 -105.46 -84.88 43.13
C GLY A 965 -104.70 -84.84 41.79
N ASP A 966 -103.51 -84.23 41.81
CA ASP A 966 -102.82 -83.73 40.62
C ASP A 966 -101.29 -83.91 40.61
N PHE A 967 -100.74 -84.67 41.57
CA PHE A 967 -99.29 -84.80 41.82
C PHE A 967 -98.41 -85.00 40.56
N ASN A 968 -97.42 -84.13 40.41
CA ASN A 968 -96.46 -84.04 39.31
C ASN A 968 -95.01 -84.18 39.80
N SER A 969 -94.40 -85.36 39.63
CA SER A 969 -93.04 -85.67 40.09
C SER A 969 -91.89 -84.88 39.43
N ALA A 970 -92.16 -83.98 38.48
CA ALA A 970 -91.14 -83.05 37.98
C ALA A 970 -90.96 -81.81 38.89
N ASN A 971 -91.95 -81.52 39.71
CA ASN A 971 -92.16 -80.24 40.38
C ASN A 971 -92.53 -80.41 41.87
N ASP A 972 -93.42 -81.36 42.16
CA ASP A 972 -94.07 -81.50 43.46
C ASP A 972 -93.30 -82.46 44.39
N THR A 973 -93.46 -82.26 45.69
CA THR A 973 -92.79 -83.04 46.74
C THR A 973 -93.81 -83.50 47.81
N ILE A 974 -93.65 -84.71 48.33
CA ILE A 974 -94.40 -85.19 49.50
C ILE A 974 -93.47 -85.12 50.72
N VAL A 975 -93.80 -84.29 51.70
CA VAL A 975 -92.99 -84.08 52.90
C VAL A 975 -93.55 -84.92 54.05
N THR A 976 -92.67 -85.63 54.79
CA THR A 976 -93.11 -86.49 55.89
C THR A 976 -92.49 -86.08 57.23
N SER A 977 -93.30 -85.90 58.27
CA SER A 977 -92.87 -85.23 59.52
C SER A 977 -92.06 -86.11 60.50
N LEU A 978 -91.65 -87.32 60.10
CA LEU A 978 -90.84 -88.24 60.89
C LEU A 978 -89.69 -88.77 60.03
N ALA A 979 -88.60 -89.21 60.67
CA ALA A 979 -87.60 -90.04 60.01
C ALA A 979 -88.28 -91.36 59.59
N ALA A 980 -88.78 -91.40 58.35
CA ALA A 980 -89.67 -92.45 57.87
C ALA A 980 -89.01 -93.82 57.98
N GLY A 981 -89.81 -94.82 58.34
CA GLY A 981 -89.44 -96.22 58.20
C GLY A 981 -89.37 -96.63 56.73
N ASN A 982 -89.67 -97.90 56.45
CA ASN A 982 -89.63 -98.40 55.08
C ASN A 982 -90.82 -97.88 54.26
N VAL A 983 -90.57 -96.90 53.39
CA VAL A 983 -91.56 -96.36 52.45
C VAL A 983 -91.77 -97.34 51.28
N THR A 984 -93.02 -97.69 50.96
CA THR A 984 -93.36 -98.58 49.84
C THR A 984 -94.32 -97.90 48.86
N ILE A 985 -94.00 -97.94 47.57
CA ILE A 985 -94.75 -97.26 46.50
C ILE A 985 -95.18 -98.26 45.42
N ALA A 986 -96.45 -98.22 45.01
CA ALA A 986 -96.96 -98.97 43.86
C ALA A 986 -98.11 -98.25 43.15
N ASN A 987 -98.42 -98.64 41.92
CA ASN A 987 -99.59 -98.16 41.18
C ASN A 987 -100.65 -99.27 41.03
N GLY A 988 -101.93 -98.91 41.19
CA GLY A 988 -103.06 -99.81 40.98
C GLY A 988 -104.37 -99.07 40.74
N SER A 989 -105.37 -99.78 40.22
CA SER A 989 -106.68 -99.20 39.87
C SER A 989 -107.86 -99.97 40.43
N SER A 990 -107.60 -101.10 41.10
CA SER A 990 -108.62 -101.98 41.65
C SER A 990 -108.32 -102.39 43.09
N LEU A 991 -109.37 -102.74 43.84
CA LEU A 991 -109.25 -103.29 45.20
C LEU A 991 -108.39 -104.58 45.24
N SER A 992 -108.37 -105.35 44.13
CA SER A 992 -107.47 -106.49 43.95
C SER A 992 -106.00 -106.08 43.86
N ASP A 993 -105.67 -105.00 43.15
CA ASP A 993 -104.30 -104.49 43.09
C ASP A 993 -103.87 -103.97 44.47
N PHE A 994 -104.77 -103.31 45.23
CA PHE A 994 -104.47 -102.83 46.58
C PHE A 994 -104.21 -103.98 47.55
N THR A 995 -105.01 -105.05 47.48
CA THR A 995 -104.79 -106.27 48.28
C THR A 995 -103.45 -106.92 47.94
N ALA A 996 -103.04 -106.91 46.67
CA ALA A 996 -101.73 -107.40 46.24
C ALA A 996 -100.58 -106.48 46.70
N PHE A 997 -100.79 -105.16 46.67
CA PHE A 997 -99.85 -104.16 47.17
C PHE A 997 -99.61 -104.30 48.68
N VAL A 998 -100.66 -104.36 49.51
CA VAL A 998 -100.52 -104.55 50.97
C VAL A 998 -99.78 -105.84 51.30
N ALA A 999 -100.02 -106.93 50.54
CA ALA A 999 -99.26 -108.17 50.69
C ALA A 999 -97.78 -108.03 50.27
N ALA A 1000 -97.48 -107.26 49.23
CA ALA A 1000 -96.12 -106.99 48.77
C ALA A 1000 -95.34 -106.06 49.71
N ALA A 1001 -95.99 -105.03 50.25
CA ALA A 1001 -95.42 -104.10 51.23
C ALA A 1001 -95.00 -104.86 52.50
N ASN A 1002 -95.91 -105.62 53.12
CA ASN A 1002 -95.61 -106.52 54.25
C ASN A 1002 -94.43 -107.47 53.96
N ALA A 1003 -94.33 -108.00 52.74
CA ALA A 1003 -93.24 -108.90 52.36
C ALA A 1003 -91.90 -108.17 52.18
N SER A 1004 -91.92 -106.93 51.67
CA SER A 1004 -90.74 -106.07 51.46
C SER A 1004 -90.15 -105.64 52.81
N MET A 1005 -91.00 -105.09 53.68
CA MET A 1005 -90.63 -104.52 54.97
C MET A 1005 -89.97 -105.58 55.89
N ALA A 1006 -90.38 -106.84 55.82
CA ALA A 1006 -89.88 -107.94 56.65
C ALA A 1006 -88.38 -108.31 56.47
N THR A 1007 -87.61 -107.66 55.60
CA THR A 1007 -86.23 -108.09 55.24
C THR A 1007 -85.10 -107.09 55.53
N GLY A 1008 -85.39 -105.89 56.06
CA GLY A 1008 -84.38 -104.84 56.31
C GLY A 1008 -84.19 -104.50 57.79
N THR A 1009 -82.94 -104.52 58.28
CA THR A 1009 -82.57 -103.69 59.43
C THR A 1009 -82.52 -102.23 58.99
N ALA A 1010 -83.29 -101.37 59.66
CA ALA A 1010 -83.52 -99.96 59.34
C ALA A 1010 -82.36 -99.22 58.67
N THR A 1011 -82.49 -99.02 57.35
CA THR A 1011 -81.86 -97.98 56.53
C THR A 1011 -82.77 -97.76 55.34
N SER A 1012 -83.19 -96.53 55.08
CA SER A 1012 -84.24 -96.14 54.13
C SER A 1012 -84.06 -96.81 52.76
N GLY A 1013 -84.87 -97.84 52.50
CA GLY A 1013 -84.73 -98.73 51.35
C GLY A 1013 -86.05 -98.91 50.63
N SER A 1014 -86.55 -97.83 50.02
CA SER A 1014 -87.88 -97.83 49.39
C SER A 1014 -87.94 -98.78 48.20
N TYR A 1015 -88.92 -99.68 48.19
CA TYR A 1015 -89.13 -100.61 47.08
C TYR A 1015 -90.29 -100.13 46.18
N MET A 1016 -89.97 -99.92 44.90
CA MET A 1016 -90.93 -99.56 43.87
C MET A 1016 -91.35 -100.77 43.05
N ALA A 1017 -92.66 -101.00 42.90
CA ALA A 1017 -93.22 -101.95 41.94
C ALA A 1017 -94.15 -101.24 40.94
N TRP A 1018 -93.68 -101.10 39.70
CA TRP A 1018 -94.39 -100.36 38.65
C TRP A 1018 -95.21 -101.27 37.74
N ASN A 1019 -96.49 -100.95 37.54
CA ASN A 1019 -97.35 -101.61 36.54
C ASN A 1019 -97.47 -100.72 35.29
N ALA A 1020 -96.94 -101.20 34.16
CA ALA A 1020 -96.82 -100.47 32.90
C ALA A 1020 -98.14 -100.28 32.11
N ALA A 1021 -99.30 -100.31 32.78
CA ALA A 1021 -100.62 -100.24 32.16
C ALA A 1021 -101.15 -98.81 31.90
N GLY A 1022 -100.54 -97.78 32.51
CA GLY A 1022 -100.79 -96.37 32.16
C GLY A 1022 -102.15 -95.77 32.55
N THR A 1023 -102.96 -96.45 33.38
CA THR A 1023 -104.22 -95.92 33.94
C THR A 1023 -104.44 -96.44 35.37
N GLY A 1024 -104.45 -95.55 36.37
CA GLY A 1024 -104.70 -95.90 37.78
C GLY A 1024 -104.16 -94.86 38.75
N ASN A 1025 -104.33 -95.13 40.05
CA ASN A 1025 -103.80 -94.32 41.13
C ASN A 1025 -102.43 -94.85 41.57
N GLY A 1026 -101.56 -93.99 42.09
CA GLY A 1026 -100.44 -94.37 42.93
C GLY A 1026 -100.87 -94.59 44.38
N TRP A 1027 -100.13 -95.42 45.10
CA TRP A 1027 -100.27 -95.66 46.53
C TRP A 1027 -98.90 -95.61 47.19
N LEU A 1028 -98.83 -94.84 48.26
CA LEU A 1028 -97.65 -94.61 49.07
C LEU A 1028 -97.99 -95.07 50.49
N VAL A 1029 -97.29 -96.09 51.01
CA VAL A 1029 -97.40 -96.52 52.41
C VAL A 1029 -96.12 -96.16 53.16
N ILE A 1030 -96.28 -95.58 54.34
CA ILE A 1030 -95.20 -95.14 55.22
C ILE A 1030 -95.29 -95.93 56.53
N ASP A 1031 -94.23 -96.69 56.84
CA ASP A 1031 -94.05 -97.43 58.09
C ASP A 1031 -93.65 -96.45 59.20
N GLU A 1032 -94.63 -95.91 59.94
CA GLU A 1032 -94.36 -94.90 60.96
C GLU A 1032 -93.96 -95.55 62.28
N ASN A 1033 -94.63 -96.64 62.64
CA ASN A 1033 -94.38 -97.36 63.88
C ASN A 1033 -93.16 -98.30 63.84
N HIS A 1034 -92.54 -98.47 62.66
CA HIS A 1034 -91.39 -99.32 62.40
C HIS A 1034 -91.65 -100.82 62.70
N SER A 1035 -92.92 -101.25 62.62
CA SER A 1035 -93.33 -102.64 62.85
C SER A 1035 -92.86 -103.58 61.75
N ASN A 1036 -92.54 -103.04 60.56
CA ASN A 1036 -92.33 -103.78 59.32
C ASN A 1036 -93.58 -104.57 58.85
N SER A 1037 -94.78 -104.15 59.24
CA SER A 1037 -96.04 -104.72 58.75
C SER A 1037 -97.12 -103.66 58.61
N VAL A 1038 -97.74 -103.56 57.43
CA VAL A 1038 -98.81 -102.60 57.12
C VAL A 1038 -99.98 -102.75 58.09
N ASP A 1039 -100.04 -101.88 59.10
CA ASP A 1039 -101.02 -101.94 60.19
C ASP A 1039 -101.61 -100.56 60.58
N SER A 1040 -102.38 -100.50 61.67
CA SER A 1040 -103.07 -99.27 62.10
C SER A 1040 -102.16 -98.15 62.64
N GLY A 1041 -100.85 -98.37 62.73
CA GLY A 1041 -99.86 -97.33 63.03
C GLY A 1041 -99.00 -96.92 61.84
N ASP A 1042 -99.51 -97.14 60.62
CA ASP A 1042 -98.90 -96.73 59.35
C ASP A 1042 -99.86 -95.83 58.57
N SER A 1043 -99.30 -95.03 57.66
CA SER A 1043 -100.06 -94.10 56.81
C SER A 1043 -100.11 -94.57 55.36
N LEU A 1044 -101.26 -94.38 54.70
CA LEU A 1044 -101.46 -94.56 53.27
C LEU A 1044 -101.82 -93.22 52.62
N ILE A 1045 -101.17 -92.89 51.51
CA ILE A 1045 -101.49 -91.73 50.67
C ILE A 1045 -101.83 -92.26 49.27
N VAL A 1046 -102.92 -91.76 48.69
CA VAL A 1046 -103.37 -92.09 47.34
C VAL A 1046 -102.98 -90.95 46.40
N LEU A 1047 -102.32 -91.26 45.29
CA LEU A 1047 -101.95 -90.28 44.27
C LEU A 1047 -102.83 -90.48 43.04
N THR A 1048 -103.61 -89.48 42.67
CA THR A 1048 -104.37 -89.47 41.42
C THR A 1048 -103.69 -88.55 40.40
N GLY A 1049 -104.04 -88.69 39.12
CA GLY A 1049 -103.45 -87.85 38.05
C GLY A 1049 -102.04 -88.23 37.57
N VAL A 1050 -101.25 -88.99 38.35
CA VAL A 1050 -99.84 -89.35 38.06
C VAL A 1050 -99.66 -89.91 36.64
N ASN A 1051 -99.17 -89.07 35.72
CA ASN A 1051 -99.08 -89.41 34.31
C ASN A 1051 -97.76 -90.15 34.01
N ALA A 1052 -97.86 -91.32 33.38
CA ALA A 1052 -96.83 -92.38 33.44
C ALA A 1052 -95.50 -92.13 32.69
N ALA A 1053 -95.18 -90.88 32.35
CA ALA A 1053 -93.97 -90.51 31.61
C ALA A 1053 -92.79 -90.06 32.49
N ALA A 1054 -93.05 -89.44 33.65
CA ALA A 1054 -92.01 -88.90 34.53
C ALA A 1054 -91.40 -89.96 35.47
N GLY A 1055 -92.25 -90.86 35.99
CA GLY A 1055 -91.89 -91.77 37.08
C GLY A 1055 -91.94 -91.06 38.43
N PHE A 1056 -92.38 -91.77 39.47
CA PHE A 1056 -92.39 -91.30 40.85
C PHE A 1056 -91.18 -91.91 41.56
N ALA A 1057 -90.24 -91.10 42.04
CA ALA A 1057 -88.98 -91.53 42.64
C ALA A 1057 -88.91 -91.26 44.14
N THR A 1058 -87.92 -91.83 44.82
CA THR A 1058 -87.68 -91.57 46.26
C THR A 1058 -87.18 -90.16 46.55
N THR A 1059 -86.82 -89.40 45.51
CA THR A 1059 -86.44 -87.98 45.58
C THR A 1059 -87.64 -87.05 45.68
N ASP A 1060 -88.83 -87.56 45.33
CA ASP A 1060 -90.09 -86.83 45.32
C ASP A 1060 -90.75 -86.89 46.72
N ILE A 1061 -90.02 -87.47 47.69
CA ILE A 1061 -90.36 -87.55 49.10
C ILE A 1061 -89.21 -86.91 49.90
N ALA A 1062 -89.55 -85.99 50.81
CA ALA A 1062 -88.62 -85.25 51.67
C ALA A 1062 -88.75 -85.61 53.16
#